data_AF-A0AAN8WBL9-F1
#
_entry.id   AF-A0AAN8WBL9-F1
#
_cell.length_a   1.000
_cell.length_b   1.000
_cell.length_c   1.000
_cell.angle_alpha   90.00
_cell.angle_beta   90.00
_cell.angle_gamma   90.00
#
_symmetry.space_group_name_H-M   'P 1'
#
loop_
_entity.id
_entity.type
_entity.pdbx_description
1 polymer ?
#
loop_
_entity_poly.entity_id
_entity_poly.type
_entity_poly.pdbx_seq_one_letter_code
_entity_poly.pdbx_strand_id
1 'polypeptide(L)'
;MARLQIWKGLQGLKATFYTLDGVTHHYLSSDLPYKTSMLPLLPSPHQSKMDYIDIFHMGINVFVEGTVNDPQGKLRILDSWIGKGVELNCTETCVLSGFFIPNSKVSFTVNGEYVWLSYPYKESNVVTCYGMDDSIALQWYENGATIFNSEYQNFLQRTGLCSDDLWPEMPRDCQTFVNAKLFLPDSSVVEQITFMNLMITALANNDSQKKWLSGAQYWKNSRRLSLFEIVENCDVMAVMKQRDLIHLRTIRRLVQETADEQILKNLRLSVKFAGEANFVDDILSTLHQELQILRASTSRLLANVADLLGCMAAGKGGLRSGPASNPQWKNALVQLKAGYQKAAVEQMFSMCKLWIGSHYPEDLVRAARHYERASQIIISRQVETAENNVKIPWRALELHQQVKCGEWVEAHCPARIDLAGGWSDTPPICYEQGGAVLNIAIKINKQKPIGARARFIQDLHISCTLRDWSGGDLSLIWTELKDLRDYDNPVAPGALVKAVLLYCHTVELSSEESLATQLKHRYGGGLQIEVWSKLPQGSGLGGSSLLAGTLVAVLAVLYGHPPPDLSSLIHATLVIEQWLTTGGGWQDQIGGLVGGAKLGISKKGTPVTVSTYEIPLSENFVSLLNEHLLLLYTGKVRLARNLLQTVIRNWYARDKAIIECFSKLQMLGVNAAKAMLDEDIEQLGSYINDYWSLKKIVASGCEPLRVTNLMASLRSDCFGMSLAGAGGGGYFYAFKKCSGSLPEHVDLGKLNCDVAELDEKGLEIWRNGESVPQVAVNSQVMTKDVCDKLQESVMVPL
;
A
#
# COMPACT_ATOMS: atom_id res chain seq x y z
N MET A 1 -28.42 8.34 46.27
CA MET A 1 -27.17 8.62 47.01
C MET A 1 -25.95 8.83 46.10
N ALA A 2 -25.72 8.03 45.05
CA ALA A 2 -24.56 8.18 44.15
C ALA A 2 -24.43 9.56 43.47
N ARG A 3 -25.53 10.13 42.95
CA ARG A 3 -25.54 11.49 42.36
C ARG A 3 -25.15 12.60 43.35
N LEU A 4 -25.50 12.45 44.62
CA LEU A 4 -25.20 13.45 45.66
C LEU A 4 -23.72 13.40 46.09
N GLN A 5 -23.10 12.21 46.05
CA GLN A 5 -21.66 12.05 46.28
C GLN A 5 -20.83 12.59 45.11
N ILE A 6 -21.28 12.40 43.86
CA ILE A 6 -20.65 12.98 42.67
C ILE A 6 -20.70 14.51 42.74
N TRP A 7 -21.84 15.09 43.14
CA TRP A 7 -21.98 16.55 43.25
C TRP A 7 -21.09 17.15 44.34
N LYS A 8 -20.96 16.49 45.50
CA LYS A 8 -20.04 16.92 46.57
C LYS A 8 -18.56 16.85 46.17
N GLY A 9 -18.20 15.92 45.26
CA GLY A 9 -16.83 15.80 44.74
C GLY A 9 -16.46 16.86 43.67
N LEU A 10 -17.47 17.51 43.07
CA LEU A 10 -17.27 18.49 41.99
C LEU A 10 -17.32 19.96 42.48
N GLN A 11 -17.68 20.22 43.75
CA GLN A 11 -17.61 21.57 44.32
C GLN A 11 -16.16 22.03 44.50
N GLY A 12 -15.76 23.07 43.76
CA GLY A 12 -14.46 23.75 43.90
C GLY A 12 -13.49 23.55 42.72
N LEU A 13 -13.84 22.75 41.72
CA LEU A 13 -13.06 22.64 40.48
C LEU A 13 -13.46 23.75 39.50
N LYS A 14 -12.47 24.52 39.01
CA LYS A 14 -12.68 25.44 37.89
C LYS A 14 -12.88 24.61 36.61
N ALA A 15 -14.12 24.51 36.14
CA ALA A 15 -14.45 23.98 34.83
C ALA A 15 -14.40 25.12 33.81
N THR A 16 -13.64 24.92 32.73
CA THR A 16 -13.70 25.78 31.55
C THR A 16 -14.68 25.15 30.57
N PHE A 17 -15.79 25.83 30.30
CA PHE A 17 -16.76 25.42 29.29
C PHE A 17 -16.36 26.04 27.95
N TYR A 18 -16.34 25.23 26.90
CA TYR A 18 -16.24 25.69 25.52
C TYR A 18 -17.65 25.69 24.92
N THR A 19 -18.10 26.83 24.42
CA THR A 19 -19.26 26.90 23.53
C THR A 19 -18.80 26.56 22.11
N LEU A 20 -19.43 25.56 21.49
CA LEU A 20 -19.25 25.25 20.09
C LEU A 20 -20.13 26.19 19.26
N ASP A 21 -19.70 27.43 19.09
CA ASP A 21 -20.40 28.36 18.19
C ASP A 21 -20.29 27.85 16.75
N GLY A 22 -21.44 27.74 16.07
CA GLY A 22 -21.54 27.30 14.67
C GLY A 22 -21.99 25.84 14.46
N VAL A 23 -22.37 25.11 15.51
CA VAL A 23 -22.93 23.76 15.38
C VAL A 23 -24.40 23.73 15.77
N THR A 24 -25.28 23.44 14.81
CA THR A 24 -26.71 23.19 15.05
C THR A 24 -26.88 21.92 15.87
N HIS A 25 -27.64 21.96 16.97
CA HIS A 25 -27.99 20.78 17.76
C HIS A 25 -29.49 20.52 17.59
N HIS A 26 -29.85 19.40 16.97
CA HIS A 26 -31.23 18.97 16.84
C HIS A 26 -31.62 18.12 18.06
N TYR A 27 -32.48 18.66 18.92
CA TYR A 27 -33.18 17.86 19.91
C TYR A 27 -34.45 17.30 19.27
N LEU A 28 -34.51 15.99 19.05
CA LEU A 28 -35.75 15.32 18.64
C LEU A 28 -36.68 15.27 19.86
N SER A 29 -37.82 15.96 19.77
CA SER A 29 -38.82 16.03 20.84
C SER A 29 -39.35 14.65 21.21
N SER A 30 -39.53 14.45 22.51
CA SER A 30 -40.18 13.29 23.11
C SER A 30 -41.64 13.19 22.67
N ASP A 31 -41.96 12.25 21.78
CA ASP A 31 -43.14 11.37 21.83
C ASP A 31 -43.36 10.62 20.50
N LEU A 32 -42.40 9.76 20.12
CA LEU A 32 -42.60 8.77 19.05
C LEU A 32 -42.50 7.35 19.65
N PRO A 33 -43.60 6.57 19.69
CA PRO A 33 -43.62 5.19 20.22
C PRO A 33 -42.75 4.18 19.44
N TYR A 34 -42.21 4.55 18.28
CA TYR A 34 -41.58 3.64 17.30
C TYR A 34 -40.04 3.57 17.39
N LYS A 35 -39.50 3.94 18.57
CA LYS A 35 -38.08 4.15 18.83
C LYS A 35 -37.18 2.92 18.60
N THR A 36 -37.75 1.71 18.53
CA THR A 36 -37.02 0.45 18.30
C THR A 36 -37.14 -0.09 16.88
N SER A 37 -38.16 0.31 16.11
CA SER A 37 -38.44 -0.25 14.79
C SER A 37 -37.92 0.61 13.63
N MET A 38 -37.98 1.96 13.69
CA MET A 38 -37.50 2.81 12.59
C MET A 38 -36.00 3.15 12.64
N LEU A 39 -35.42 3.31 13.84
CA LEU A 39 -34.00 3.70 14.01
C LEU A 39 -32.98 2.76 13.32
N PRO A 40 -33.17 1.43 13.32
CA PRO A 40 -32.30 0.51 12.56
C PRO A 40 -32.51 0.55 11.03
N LEU A 41 -33.61 1.15 10.56
CA LEU A 41 -34.02 1.18 9.15
C LEU A 41 -33.51 2.44 8.43
N LEU A 42 -33.11 3.47 9.18
CA LEU A 42 -32.49 4.70 8.69
C LEU A 42 -30.98 4.50 8.44
N PRO A 43 -30.37 5.21 7.47
CA PRO A 43 -28.91 5.24 7.33
C PRO A 43 -28.26 5.73 8.64
N SER A 44 -27.16 5.11 9.06
CA SER A 44 -26.49 5.47 10.32
C SER A 44 -26.01 6.93 10.31
N PRO A 45 -26.32 7.74 11.34
CA PRO A 45 -25.90 9.14 11.43
C PRO A 45 -24.42 9.30 11.81
N HIS A 46 -23.60 8.24 11.79
CA HIS A 46 -22.15 8.34 12.01
C HIS A 46 -21.46 9.07 10.84
N GLN A 47 -21.61 10.39 10.83
CA GLN A 47 -20.80 11.33 10.08
C GLN A 47 -19.37 11.30 10.62
N SER A 48 -18.54 10.46 10.05
CA SER A 48 -17.19 10.93 9.71
C SER A 48 -17.30 11.43 8.28
N LYS A 49 -17.04 12.72 8.01
CA LYS A 49 -16.70 13.19 6.66
C LYS A 49 -15.66 12.22 6.11
N MET A 50 -16.08 11.29 5.24
CA MET A 50 -15.14 10.52 4.45
C MET A 50 -14.79 11.44 3.29
N ASP A 51 -13.59 11.99 3.33
CA ASP A 51 -13.02 12.72 2.21
C ASP A 51 -13.05 11.81 0.99
N TYR A 52 -13.84 12.20 -0.02
CA TYR A 52 -13.84 11.74 -1.41
C TYR A 52 -13.38 10.29 -1.63
N ILE A 53 -14.33 9.35 -1.66
CA ILE A 53 -14.06 7.99 -2.17
C ILE A 53 -13.98 8.05 -3.70
N ASP A 54 -12.76 8.06 -4.20
CA ASP A 54 -12.41 7.87 -5.61
C ASP A 54 -12.49 6.37 -5.96
N ILE A 55 -13.67 5.76 -5.83
CA ILE A 55 -13.95 4.40 -6.29
C ILE A 55 -15.29 4.42 -7.00
N PHE A 56 -15.27 4.63 -8.31
CA PHE A 56 -16.43 4.72 -9.22
C PHE A 56 -17.45 3.55 -9.15
N HIS A 57 -17.27 2.56 -8.27
CA HIS A 57 -18.08 1.33 -8.25
C HIS A 57 -18.55 0.85 -6.85
N MET A 58 -18.14 1.48 -5.73
CA MET A 58 -18.66 1.10 -4.40
C MET A 58 -18.63 2.24 -3.38
N GLY A 59 -19.77 2.53 -2.76
CA GLY A 59 -19.89 3.46 -1.63
C GLY A 59 -20.71 2.84 -0.50
N ILE A 60 -20.25 2.93 0.75
CA ILE A 60 -20.99 2.52 1.94
C ILE A 60 -21.12 3.75 2.84
N ASN A 61 -22.33 4.13 3.22
CA ASN A 61 -22.60 5.34 4.01
C ASN A 61 -21.99 6.61 3.40
N VAL A 62 -22.11 6.77 2.08
CA VAL A 62 -21.61 7.92 1.33
C VAL A 62 -22.72 8.92 1.02
N PHE A 63 -22.34 10.14 0.64
CA PHE A 63 -23.24 11.13 0.05
C PHE A 63 -22.90 11.24 -1.45
N VAL A 64 -23.90 11.05 -2.32
CA VAL A 64 -23.72 11.00 -3.78
C VAL A 64 -24.28 12.27 -4.41
N GLU A 65 -23.48 12.98 -5.21
CA GLU A 65 -23.91 14.16 -5.98
C GLU A 65 -23.43 14.06 -7.45
N GLY A 66 -24.16 14.69 -8.37
CA GLY A 66 -23.83 14.74 -9.80
C GLY A 66 -24.20 13.49 -10.62
N THR A 67 -23.78 13.45 -11.89
CA THR A 67 -24.08 12.34 -12.80
C THR A 67 -23.21 11.12 -12.52
N VAL A 68 -23.85 9.99 -12.22
CA VAL A 68 -23.22 8.68 -11.99
C VAL A 68 -23.53 7.77 -13.19
N ASN A 69 -22.51 7.47 -13.99
CA ASN A 69 -22.61 6.58 -15.13
C ASN A 69 -22.05 5.19 -14.79
N ASP A 70 -22.89 4.16 -14.87
CA ASP A 70 -22.49 2.76 -14.72
C ASP A 70 -22.97 1.89 -15.90
N PRO A 71 -22.37 2.08 -17.08
CA PRO A 71 -22.72 1.32 -18.27
C PRO A 71 -22.30 -0.15 -18.20
N GLN A 72 -21.62 -0.59 -17.13
CA GLN A 72 -21.13 -1.95 -16.94
C GLN A 72 -21.79 -2.67 -15.74
N GLY A 73 -22.77 -2.08 -15.06
CA GLY A 73 -23.50 -2.76 -13.99
C GLY A 73 -22.73 -3.00 -12.69
N LYS A 74 -21.65 -2.25 -12.47
CA LYS A 74 -20.70 -2.42 -11.36
C LYS A 74 -20.97 -1.52 -10.15
N LEU A 75 -21.92 -0.58 -10.23
CA LEU A 75 -22.20 0.39 -9.16
C LEU A 75 -22.89 -0.25 -7.96
N ARG A 76 -22.31 -0.09 -6.78
CA ARG A 76 -22.85 -0.61 -5.51
C ARG A 76 -22.84 0.49 -4.44
N ILE A 77 -23.98 1.12 -4.21
CA ILE A 77 -24.17 2.16 -3.20
C ILE A 77 -25.00 1.57 -2.05
N LEU A 78 -24.42 1.48 -0.86
CA LEU A 78 -24.97 0.81 0.31
C LEU A 78 -25.16 1.83 1.44
N ASP A 79 -26.33 1.83 2.09
CA ASP A 79 -26.67 2.71 3.22
C ASP A 79 -26.28 4.18 3.04
N SER A 80 -26.44 4.71 1.83
CA SER A 80 -25.91 6.01 1.43
C SER A 80 -27.03 6.99 1.08
N TRP A 81 -26.69 8.27 1.15
CA TRP A 81 -27.55 9.42 0.90
C TRP A 81 -27.37 9.91 -0.54
N ILE A 82 -28.47 10.31 -1.19
CA ILE A 82 -28.47 10.84 -2.57
C ILE A 82 -28.77 12.33 -2.49
N GLY A 83 -27.78 13.14 -2.82
CA GLY A 83 -27.81 14.59 -2.83
C GLY A 83 -28.39 15.19 -4.12
N LYS A 84 -28.17 16.49 -4.31
CA LYS A 84 -28.86 17.27 -5.34
C LYS A 84 -28.30 17.03 -6.74
N GLY A 85 -29.19 16.87 -7.72
CA GLY A 85 -28.83 16.84 -9.14
C GLY A 85 -28.16 15.53 -9.56
N VAL A 86 -28.52 14.43 -8.90
CA VAL A 86 -27.98 13.11 -9.22
C VAL A 86 -28.71 12.53 -10.44
N GLU A 87 -27.93 12.15 -11.44
CA GLU A 87 -28.40 11.41 -12.62
C GLU A 87 -27.75 10.03 -12.61
N LEU A 88 -28.57 8.98 -12.44
CA LEU A 88 -28.07 7.60 -12.45
C LEU A 88 -28.30 6.98 -13.83
N ASN A 89 -27.22 6.58 -14.51
CA ASN A 89 -27.27 5.91 -15.80
C ASN A 89 -26.70 4.48 -15.68
N CYS A 90 -27.56 3.53 -15.33
CA CYS A 90 -27.17 2.12 -15.10
C CYS A 90 -27.72 1.18 -16.18
N THR A 91 -26.95 0.16 -16.56
CA THR A 91 -27.32 -0.82 -17.60
C THR A 91 -27.55 -2.25 -17.10
N GLU A 92 -27.13 -2.59 -15.87
CA GLU A 92 -27.39 -3.89 -15.22
C GLU A 92 -27.91 -3.73 -13.77
N THR A 93 -27.98 -4.83 -13.01
CA THR A 93 -28.45 -4.85 -11.62
C THR A 93 -27.56 -4.03 -10.69
N CYS A 94 -28.10 -2.94 -10.16
CA CYS A 94 -27.42 -2.02 -9.25
C CYS A 94 -27.94 -2.15 -7.81
N VAL A 95 -27.12 -1.73 -6.85
CA VAL A 95 -27.57 -1.59 -5.45
C VAL A 95 -27.56 -0.12 -5.10
N LEU A 96 -28.70 0.39 -4.62
CA LEU A 96 -28.90 1.76 -4.17
C LEU A 96 -29.53 1.71 -2.78
N SER A 97 -28.95 2.41 -1.80
CA SER A 97 -29.48 2.54 -0.43
C SER A 97 -29.91 1.20 0.22
N GLY A 98 -29.18 0.12 -0.10
CA GLY A 98 -29.39 -1.20 0.49
C GLY A 98 -30.44 -2.09 -0.18
N PHE A 99 -30.89 -1.82 -1.41
CA PHE A 99 -31.76 -2.73 -2.18
C PHE A 99 -31.38 -2.87 -3.66
N PHE A 100 -31.81 -3.96 -4.30
CA PHE A 100 -31.49 -4.28 -5.70
C PHE A 100 -32.43 -3.58 -6.68
N ILE A 101 -31.87 -2.99 -7.73
CA ILE A 101 -32.61 -2.48 -8.91
C ILE A 101 -32.42 -3.49 -10.04
N PRO A 102 -33.45 -4.28 -10.43
CA PRO A 102 -33.31 -5.31 -11.46
C PRO A 102 -33.19 -4.72 -12.88
N ASN A 103 -32.19 -5.19 -13.62
CA ASN A 103 -31.90 -4.99 -15.06
C ASN A 103 -32.88 -4.10 -15.85
N SER A 104 -32.76 -2.79 -15.67
CA SER A 104 -33.52 -1.80 -16.44
C SER A 104 -32.65 -0.57 -16.66
N LYS A 105 -32.72 0.03 -17.87
CA LYS A 105 -32.21 1.39 -18.10
C LYS A 105 -33.10 2.35 -17.30
N VAL A 106 -32.84 2.48 -16.01
CA VAL A 106 -33.49 3.49 -15.18
C VAL A 106 -32.60 4.72 -15.23
N SER A 107 -32.97 5.70 -16.05
CA SER A 107 -32.42 7.04 -15.99
C SER A 107 -33.40 7.90 -15.21
N PHE A 108 -33.00 8.37 -14.05
CA PHE A 108 -33.79 9.32 -13.29
C PHE A 108 -32.91 10.40 -12.68
N THR A 109 -33.34 11.64 -12.85
CA THR A 109 -32.70 12.83 -12.29
C THR A 109 -33.46 13.25 -11.05
N VAL A 110 -32.83 13.17 -9.88
CA VAL A 110 -33.44 13.61 -8.63
C VAL A 110 -32.84 14.96 -8.22
N ASN A 111 -33.67 16.00 -8.20
CA ASN A 111 -33.27 17.34 -7.78
C ASN A 111 -33.66 17.56 -6.31
N GLY A 112 -32.70 17.38 -5.39
CA GLY A 112 -32.87 17.61 -3.95
C GLY A 112 -32.27 16.48 -3.11
N GLU A 113 -32.30 16.61 -1.79
CA GLU A 113 -31.79 15.59 -0.87
C GLU A 113 -32.94 14.65 -0.46
N TYR A 114 -32.85 13.38 -0.85
CA TYR A 114 -33.91 12.40 -0.59
C TYR A 114 -33.35 11.08 -0.07
N VAL A 115 -34.15 10.40 0.74
CA VAL A 115 -33.86 9.07 1.28
C VAL A 115 -34.74 8.06 0.56
N TRP A 116 -34.13 7.07 -0.09
CA TRP A 116 -34.83 5.96 -0.74
C TRP A 116 -34.61 4.67 0.06
N LEU A 117 -35.67 3.93 0.34
CA LEU A 117 -35.61 2.67 1.10
C LEU A 117 -36.55 1.63 0.47
N SER A 118 -36.22 0.35 0.60
CA SER A 118 -37.10 -0.75 0.21
C SER A 118 -37.42 -1.59 1.43
N TYR A 119 -38.71 -1.85 1.64
CA TYR A 119 -39.22 -2.69 2.72
C TYR A 119 -39.83 -3.97 2.17
N PRO A 120 -39.41 -5.17 2.63
CA PRO A 120 -40.13 -6.40 2.34
C PRO A 120 -41.51 -6.34 2.98
N TYR A 121 -42.55 -6.56 2.18
CA TYR A 121 -43.94 -6.53 2.59
C TYR A 121 -44.68 -7.68 1.89
N LYS A 122 -45.02 -8.72 2.66
CA LYS A 122 -45.59 -9.97 2.13
C LYS A 122 -44.68 -10.61 1.07
N GLU A 123 -45.18 -10.83 -0.16
CA GLU A 123 -44.45 -11.47 -1.27
C GLU A 123 -43.74 -10.46 -2.20
N SER A 124 -43.81 -9.15 -1.90
CA SER A 124 -43.21 -8.09 -2.71
C SER A 124 -42.34 -7.12 -1.87
N ASN A 125 -41.64 -6.21 -2.55
CA ASN A 125 -40.89 -5.12 -1.94
C ASN A 125 -41.61 -3.80 -2.19
N VAL A 126 -41.68 -2.94 -1.18
CA VAL A 126 -42.26 -1.59 -1.28
C VAL A 126 -41.13 -0.56 -1.16
N VAL A 127 -40.92 0.20 -2.22
CA VAL A 127 -39.98 1.32 -2.28
C VAL A 127 -40.64 2.56 -1.72
N THR A 128 -39.95 3.20 -0.79
CA THR A 128 -40.34 4.46 -0.17
C THR A 128 -39.31 5.53 -0.47
N CYS A 129 -39.76 6.78 -0.48
CA CYS A 129 -38.91 7.95 -0.61
C CYS A 129 -39.46 9.06 0.28
N TYR A 130 -38.59 9.86 0.90
CA TYR A 130 -38.93 11.11 1.57
C TYR A 130 -37.75 12.10 1.47
N GLY A 131 -38.03 13.39 1.59
CA GLY A 131 -37.04 14.46 1.56
C GLY A 131 -36.32 14.65 2.91
N MET A 132 -35.08 15.14 2.89
CA MET A 132 -34.33 15.48 4.11
C MET A 132 -35.00 16.54 4.99
N ASP A 133 -35.70 17.48 4.36
CA ASP A 133 -36.41 18.55 5.06
C ASP A 133 -37.79 18.10 5.55
N ASP A 134 -38.24 16.89 5.18
CA ASP A 134 -39.56 16.37 5.54
C ASP A 134 -39.68 16.13 7.04
N SER A 135 -40.48 16.99 7.66
CA SER A 135 -40.89 16.83 9.05
C SER A 135 -41.98 15.76 9.14
N ILE A 136 -41.52 14.49 9.18
CA ILE A 136 -42.38 13.31 9.03
C ILE A 136 -43.54 13.27 10.04
N ALA A 137 -43.34 13.83 11.23
CA ALA A 137 -44.31 13.82 12.34
C ALA A 137 -45.26 15.03 12.39
N LEU A 138 -44.96 16.12 11.68
CA LEU A 138 -45.82 17.31 11.69
C LEU A 138 -47.12 17.03 10.91
N GLN A 139 -48.23 17.63 11.36
CA GLN A 139 -49.44 17.63 10.55
C GLN A 139 -49.23 18.54 9.34
N TRP A 140 -49.80 18.16 8.21
CA TRP A 140 -49.52 18.81 6.91
C TRP A 140 -49.85 20.32 6.84
N TYR A 141 -50.65 20.82 7.78
CA TYR A 141 -51.04 22.23 7.89
C TYR A 141 -50.18 23.03 8.87
N GLU A 142 -49.30 22.39 9.62
CA GLU A 142 -48.39 23.05 10.55
C GLU A 142 -47.26 23.77 9.80
N ASN A 143 -46.76 24.86 10.39
CA ASN A 143 -45.66 25.62 9.79
C ASN A 143 -44.37 24.79 9.79
N GLY A 144 -43.72 24.69 8.63
CA GLY A 144 -42.54 23.84 8.44
C GLY A 144 -42.83 22.39 8.06
N ALA A 145 -44.10 21.98 7.94
CA ALA A 145 -44.45 20.66 7.40
C ALA A 145 -44.19 20.60 5.89
N THR A 146 -43.34 19.66 5.46
CA THR A 146 -43.01 19.45 4.04
C THR A 146 -43.20 18.00 3.62
N ILE A 147 -43.36 17.81 2.32
CA ILE A 147 -43.42 16.54 1.62
C ILE A 147 -42.53 16.62 0.38
N PHE A 148 -41.57 15.71 0.27
CA PHE A 148 -40.51 15.72 -0.75
C PHE A 148 -39.76 17.05 -0.81
N ASN A 149 -39.37 17.62 0.34
CA ASN A 149 -38.71 18.92 0.49
C ASN A 149 -39.54 20.12 -0.03
N SER A 150 -40.85 19.96 -0.20
CA SER A 150 -41.76 21.02 -0.63
C SER A 150 -42.87 21.22 0.39
N GLU A 151 -43.34 22.46 0.53
CA GLU A 151 -44.58 22.73 1.26
C GLU A 151 -45.74 21.92 0.65
N TYR A 152 -46.62 21.40 1.52
CA TYR A 152 -47.77 20.58 1.12
C TYR A 152 -48.71 21.30 0.15
N GLN A 153 -48.89 22.62 0.29
CA GLN A 153 -49.75 23.40 -0.62
C GLN A 153 -49.21 23.37 -2.06
N ASN A 154 -47.91 23.59 -2.22
CA ASN A 154 -47.25 23.52 -3.53
C ASN A 154 -47.29 22.07 -4.07
N PHE A 155 -47.10 21.07 -3.22
CA PHE A 155 -47.21 19.67 -3.60
C PHE A 155 -48.59 19.32 -4.18
N LEU A 156 -49.68 19.66 -3.47
CA LEU A 156 -51.04 19.38 -3.90
C LEU A 156 -51.38 20.13 -5.20
N GLN A 157 -51.00 21.40 -5.30
CA GLN A 157 -51.22 22.21 -6.50
C GLN A 157 -50.50 21.62 -7.72
N ARG A 158 -49.23 21.23 -7.58
CA ARG A 158 -48.45 20.74 -8.71
C ARG A 158 -48.85 19.32 -9.11
N THR A 159 -49.20 18.46 -8.16
CA THR A 159 -49.55 17.06 -8.43
C THR A 159 -51.02 16.86 -8.82
N GLY A 160 -51.91 17.83 -8.54
CA GLY A 160 -53.35 17.67 -8.77
C GLY A 160 -54.01 16.67 -7.81
N LEU A 161 -53.33 16.36 -6.69
CA LEU A 161 -53.86 15.55 -5.60
C LEU A 161 -54.63 16.42 -4.62
N CYS A 162 -55.62 15.83 -3.94
CA CYS A 162 -56.28 16.44 -2.80
C CYS A 162 -55.90 15.72 -1.50
N SER A 163 -56.33 16.29 -0.36
CA SER A 163 -56.12 15.68 0.95
C SER A 163 -56.68 14.26 1.02
N ASP A 164 -57.86 14.00 0.45
CA ASP A 164 -58.51 12.68 0.50
C ASP A 164 -57.77 11.63 -0.34
N ASP A 165 -57.01 12.05 -1.36
CA ASP A 165 -56.17 11.12 -2.14
C ASP A 165 -55.02 10.56 -1.29
N LEU A 166 -54.45 11.39 -0.40
CA LEU A 166 -53.34 11.06 0.49
C LEU A 166 -53.80 10.41 1.79
N TRP A 167 -54.91 10.88 2.36
CA TRP A 167 -55.40 10.45 3.66
C TRP A 167 -56.90 10.14 3.61
N PRO A 168 -57.30 9.08 2.89
CA PRO A 168 -58.70 8.72 2.74
C PRO A 168 -59.33 8.45 4.11
N GLU A 169 -60.45 9.13 4.40
CA GLU A 169 -61.24 9.00 5.64
C GLU A 169 -60.47 9.28 6.94
N MET A 170 -59.33 9.99 6.87
CA MET A 170 -58.48 10.26 8.03
C MET A 170 -58.77 11.63 8.68
N PRO A 171 -58.91 11.69 10.02
CA PRO A 171 -59.05 12.96 10.73
C PRO A 171 -57.86 13.89 10.49
N ARG A 172 -58.15 15.20 10.42
CA ARG A 172 -57.17 16.24 10.09
C ARG A 172 -55.92 16.21 10.99
N ASP A 173 -56.09 15.90 12.27
CA ASP A 173 -55.01 15.89 13.27
C ASP A 173 -54.08 14.67 13.14
N CYS A 174 -54.43 13.70 12.31
CA CYS A 174 -53.62 12.52 12.00
C CYS A 174 -52.97 12.58 10.61
N GLN A 175 -53.24 13.63 9.83
CA GLN A 175 -52.75 13.80 8.46
C GLN A 175 -51.30 14.29 8.46
N THR A 176 -50.37 13.34 8.55
CA THR A 176 -48.91 13.55 8.52
C THR A 176 -48.29 12.82 7.33
N PHE A 177 -47.00 13.04 7.06
CA PHE A 177 -46.28 12.26 6.05
C PHE A 177 -46.31 10.76 6.34
N VAL A 178 -46.12 10.36 7.62
CA VAL A 178 -46.09 8.94 8.03
C VAL A 178 -47.36 8.20 7.59
N ASN A 179 -48.51 8.88 7.66
CA ASN A 179 -49.82 8.31 7.38
C ASN A 179 -50.30 8.53 5.94
N ALA A 180 -49.57 9.29 5.12
CA ALA A 180 -49.94 9.55 3.74
C ALA A 180 -49.81 8.28 2.88
N LYS A 181 -50.87 7.92 2.17
CA LYS A 181 -50.98 6.77 1.26
C LYS A 181 -50.23 7.02 -0.03
N LEU A 182 -48.91 6.87 0.01
CA LEU A 182 -48.01 7.25 -1.09
C LEU A 182 -47.51 6.07 -1.94
N PHE A 183 -47.34 4.89 -1.35
CA PHE A 183 -46.50 3.84 -1.92
C PHE A 183 -47.32 2.70 -2.51
N LEU A 184 -46.90 2.18 -3.67
CA LEU A 184 -47.65 1.20 -4.47
C LEU A 184 -47.12 -0.23 -4.25
N PRO A 185 -47.70 -1.04 -3.32
CA PRO A 185 -47.11 -2.33 -2.94
C PRO A 185 -47.24 -3.43 -4.00
N ASP A 186 -48.20 -3.30 -4.91
CA ASP A 186 -48.55 -4.33 -5.89
C ASP A 186 -47.89 -4.07 -7.27
N SER A 187 -47.12 -2.99 -7.40
CA SER A 187 -46.39 -2.62 -8.61
C SER A 187 -44.96 -3.18 -8.60
N SER A 188 -44.34 -3.32 -9.77
CA SER A 188 -42.92 -3.68 -9.85
C SER A 188 -42.04 -2.59 -9.23
N VAL A 189 -40.87 -2.95 -8.70
CA VAL A 189 -39.91 -1.98 -8.10
C VAL A 189 -39.58 -0.83 -9.06
N VAL A 190 -39.46 -1.12 -10.36
CA VAL A 190 -39.18 -0.11 -11.39
C VAL A 190 -40.35 0.87 -11.54
N GLU A 191 -41.59 0.38 -11.55
CA GLU A 191 -42.78 1.23 -11.61
C GLU A 191 -42.90 2.10 -10.35
N GLN A 192 -42.67 1.53 -9.16
CA GLN A 192 -42.69 2.27 -7.91
C GLN A 192 -41.69 3.43 -7.92
N ILE A 193 -40.44 3.19 -8.31
CA ILE A 193 -39.41 4.23 -8.45
C ILE A 193 -39.83 5.27 -9.49
N THR A 194 -40.37 4.83 -10.63
CA THR A 194 -40.78 5.72 -11.72
C THR A 194 -41.89 6.67 -11.28
N PHE A 195 -42.94 6.16 -10.62
CA PHE A 195 -44.05 6.98 -10.11
C PHE A 195 -43.59 7.99 -9.06
N MET A 196 -42.76 7.55 -8.10
CA MET A 196 -42.20 8.44 -7.07
C MET A 196 -41.33 9.53 -7.69
N ASN A 197 -40.45 9.17 -8.63
CA ASN A 197 -39.61 10.14 -9.30
C ASN A 197 -40.42 11.15 -10.15
N LEU A 198 -41.46 10.69 -10.85
CA LEU A 198 -42.35 11.59 -11.59
C LEU A 198 -43.09 12.55 -10.65
N MET A 199 -43.55 12.07 -9.49
CA MET A 199 -44.21 12.89 -8.48
C MET A 199 -43.27 13.95 -7.90
N ILE A 200 -42.04 13.57 -7.55
CA ILE A 200 -41.01 14.48 -7.03
C ILE A 200 -40.61 15.51 -8.09
N THR A 201 -40.28 15.07 -9.31
CA THR A 201 -39.85 15.98 -10.37
C THR A 201 -40.96 16.88 -10.89
N ALA A 202 -42.24 16.47 -10.74
CA ALA A 202 -43.39 17.33 -11.00
C ALA A 202 -43.43 18.57 -10.10
N LEU A 203 -42.73 18.57 -8.95
CA LEU A 203 -42.58 19.72 -8.05
C LEU A 203 -41.57 20.76 -8.54
N ALA A 204 -40.75 20.40 -9.53
CA ALA A 204 -39.71 21.27 -10.08
C ALA A 204 -39.97 21.66 -11.54
N ASN A 205 -40.42 20.72 -12.40
CA ASN A 205 -40.52 20.91 -13.85
C ASN A 205 -41.95 20.70 -14.39
N ASN A 206 -42.40 21.60 -15.28
CA ASN A 206 -43.71 21.54 -15.95
C ASN A 206 -43.87 20.33 -16.90
N ASP A 207 -42.79 19.86 -17.53
CA ASP A 207 -42.86 18.69 -18.40
C ASP A 207 -43.06 17.41 -17.60
N SER A 208 -42.35 17.27 -16.47
CA SER A 208 -42.56 16.19 -15.52
C SER A 208 -43.95 16.26 -14.89
N GLN A 209 -44.46 17.46 -14.62
CA GLN A 209 -45.82 17.66 -14.13
C GLN A 209 -46.87 17.10 -15.11
N LYS A 210 -46.76 17.39 -16.42
CA LYS A 210 -47.67 16.82 -17.43
C LYS A 210 -47.59 15.29 -17.48
N LYS A 211 -46.39 14.73 -17.41
CA LYS A 211 -46.17 13.28 -17.38
C LYS A 211 -46.80 12.64 -16.14
N TRP A 212 -46.59 13.22 -14.96
CA TRP A 212 -47.23 12.79 -13.72
C TRP A 212 -48.77 12.82 -13.84
N LEU A 213 -49.34 13.94 -14.28
CA LEU A 213 -50.79 14.10 -14.40
C LEU A 213 -51.43 13.06 -15.33
N SER A 214 -50.72 12.63 -16.38
CA SER A 214 -51.21 11.56 -17.27
C SER A 214 -51.33 10.19 -16.59
N GLY A 215 -50.53 9.92 -15.54
CA GLY A 215 -50.54 8.70 -14.75
C GLY A 215 -51.22 8.82 -13.39
N ALA A 216 -51.59 10.03 -12.97
CA ALA A 216 -52.14 10.30 -11.63
C ALA A 216 -53.44 9.52 -11.37
N GLN A 217 -54.30 9.36 -12.37
CA GLN A 217 -55.55 8.59 -12.20
C GLN A 217 -55.29 7.11 -11.95
N TYR A 218 -54.28 6.53 -12.62
CA TYR A 218 -53.85 5.16 -12.34
C TYR A 218 -53.37 5.06 -10.89
N TRP A 219 -52.48 5.95 -10.47
CA TRP A 219 -51.98 6.00 -9.09
C TRP A 219 -53.11 6.14 -8.05
N LYS A 220 -54.12 6.99 -8.32
CA LYS A 220 -55.31 7.19 -7.46
C LYS A 220 -56.19 5.94 -7.36
N ASN A 221 -56.25 5.12 -8.40
CA ASN A 221 -57.05 3.90 -8.42
C ASN A 221 -56.30 2.67 -7.90
N SER A 222 -54.97 2.74 -7.80
CA SER A 222 -54.14 1.68 -7.25
C SER A 222 -54.27 1.58 -5.73
N ARG A 223 -54.03 0.39 -5.19
CA ARG A 223 -53.83 0.20 -3.75
C ARG A 223 -52.57 0.94 -3.32
N ARG A 224 -52.66 1.68 -2.22
CA ARG A 224 -51.56 2.47 -1.66
C ARG A 224 -51.37 2.17 -0.18
N LEU A 225 -50.12 2.18 0.26
CA LEU A 225 -49.74 2.08 1.66
C LEU A 225 -49.13 3.39 2.13
N SER A 226 -49.30 3.65 3.42
CA SER A 226 -48.58 4.67 4.15
C SER A 226 -47.24 4.15 4.66
N LEU A 227 -46.31 5.05 4.99
CA LEU A 227 -45.05 4.66 5.62
C LEU A 227 -45.31 3.93 6.94
N PHE A 228 -46.35 4.37 7.67
CA PHE A 228 -46.81 3.74 8.90
C PHE A 228 -47.14 2.26 8.70
N GLU A 229 -48.05 1.96 7.77
CA GLU A 229 -48.50 0.60 7.51
C GLU A 229 -47.39 -0.29 6.98
N ILE A 230 -46.47 0.28 6.20
CA ILE A 230 -45.29 -0.45 5.73
C ILE A 230 -44.45 -0.85 6.93
N VAL A 231 -44.04 0.10 7.77
CA VAL A 231 -43.15 -0.16 8.91
C VAL A 231 -43.81 -1.06 9.96
N GLU A 232 -45.10 -0.87 10.23
CA GLU A 232 -45.85 -1.69 11.20
C GLU A 232 -45.95 -3.16 10.78
N ASN A 233 -46.07 -3.41 9.47
CA ASN A 233 -46.20 -4.76 8.92
C ASN A 233 -44.88 -5.27 8.32
N CYS A 234 -43.79 -4.52 8.47
CA CYS A 234 -42.49 -4.91 7.96
C CYS A 234 -41.84 -5.90 8.92
N ASP A 235 -41.32 -7.00 8.37
CA ASP A 235 -40.40 -7.84 9.12
C ASP A 235 -39.03 -7.13 9.20
N VAL A 236 -38.86 -6.33 10.26
CA VAL A 236 -37.63 -5.58 10.55
C VAL A 236 -36.40 -6.50 10.55
N MET A 237 -36.54 -7.72 11.07
CA MET A 237 -35.46 -8.70 11.08
C MET A 237 -35.14 -9.20 9.67
N ALA A 238 -36.15 -9.40 8.82
CA ALA A 238 -35.93 -9.71 7.41
C ALA A 238 -35.25 -8.55 6.65
N VAL A 239 -35.58 -7.29 6.96
CA VAL A 239 -34.91 -6.13 6.33
C VAL A 239 -33.44 -6.09 6.71
N MET A 240 -33.13 -6.21 8.01
CA MET A 240 -31.76 -6.22 8.49
C MET A 240 -30.98 -7.39 7.87
N LYS A 241 -31.57 -8.59 7.86
CA LYS A 241 -30.96 -9.76 7.21
C LYS A 241 -30.75 -9.58 5.71
N GLN A 242 -31.67 -8.92 5.01
CA GLN A 242 -31.54 -8.63 3.58
C GLN A 242 -30.39 -7.63 3.33
N ARG A 243 -30.29 -6.56 4.14
CA ARG A 243 -29.16 -5.62 4.09
C ARG A 243 -27.85 -6.34 4.33
N ASP A 244 -27.76 -7.12 5.40
CA ASP A 244 -26.59 -7.92 5.76
C ASP A 244 -26.14 -8.82 4.60
N LEU A 245 -27.09 -9.52 3.96
CA LEU A 245 -26.82 -10.37 2.79
C LEU A 245 -26.31 -9.57 1.58
N ILE A 246 -26.83 -8.36 1.36
CA ILE A 246 -26.39 -7.47 0.29
C ILE A 246 -24.97 -6.98 0.57
N HIS A 247 -24.67 -6.57 1.80
CA HIS A 247 -23.31 -6.19 2.22
C HIS A 247 -22.35 -7.35 2.02
N LEU A 248 -22.69 -8.53 2.56
CA LEU A 248 -21.89 -9.74 2.42
C LEU A 248 -21.61 -10.08 0.95
N ARG A 249 -22.63 -10.11 0.09
CA ARG A 249 -22.45 -10.37 -1.35
C ARG A 249 -21.53 -9.36 -2.01
N THR A 250 -21.67 -8.07 -1.66
CA THR A 250 -20.85 -7.00 -2.21
C THR A 250 -19.39 -7.15 -1.77
N ILE A 251 -19.15 -7.41 -0.48
CA ILE A 251 -17.80 -7.61 0.05
C ILE A 251 -17.16 -8.86 -0.57
N ARG A 252 -17.90 -9.98 -0.71
CA ARG A 252 -17.39 -11.19 -1.36
C ARG A 252 -16.93 -10.93 -2.79
N ARG A 253 -17.74 -10.21 -3.56
CA ARG A 253 -17.37 -9.80 -4.92
C ARG A 253 -16.14 -8.90 -4.92
N LEU A 254 -16.04 -7.97 -3.98
CA LEU A 254 -14.87 -7.10 -3.87
C LEU A 254 -13.59 -7.88 -3.55
N VAL A 255 -13.67 -8.90 -2.69
CA VAL A 255 -12.56 -9.81 -2.41
C VAL A 255 -12.13 -10.54 -3.68
N GLN A 256 -13.09 -11.04 -4.47
CA GLN A 256 -12.82 -11.68 -5.77
C GLN A 256 -12.18 -10.72 -6.77
N GLU A 257 -12.68 -9.49 -6.88
CA GLU A 257 -12.11 -8.44 -7.74
C GLU A 257 -10.73 -7.96 -7.25
N THR A 258 -10.45 -8.07 -5.95
CA THR A 258 -9.11 -7.78 -5.40
C THR A 258 -8.14 -8.93 -5.66
N ALA A 259 -8.65 -10.16 -5.69
CA ALA A 259 -7.90 -11.34 -6.10
C ALA A 259 -7.59 -11.32 -7.60
N ASP A 260 -8.40 -10.63 -8.41
CA ASP A 260 -8.13 -10.35 -9.81
C ASP A 260 -6.95 -9.35 -9.95
N GLU A 261 -5.89 -9.82 -10.60
CA GLU A 261 -4.63 -9.12 -10.78
C GLU A 261 -4.74 -7.86 -11.65
N GLN A 262 -5.83 -7.72 -12.42
CA GLN A 262 -6.04 -6.56 -13.30
C GLN A 262 -6.75 -5.39 -12.62
N ILE A 263 -7.53 -5.64 -11.57
CA ILE A 263 -8.48 -4.66 -11.00
C ILE A 263 -8.01 -4.14 -9.62
N LEU A 264 -7.32 -4.97 -8.83
CA LEU A 264 -6.56 -4.59 -7.63
C LEU A 264 -7.23 -3.52 -6.73
N LYS A 265 -8.46 -3.79 -6.27
CA LYS A 265 -9.27 -2.86 -5.45
C LYS A 265 -8.82 -2.71 -3.99
N ASN A 266 -9.38 -1.67 -3.34
CA ASN A 266 -9.20 -1.40 -1.92
C ASN A 266 -10.21 -2.18 -1.08
N LEU A 267 -9.73 -3.04 -0.17
CA LEU A 267 -10.57 -3.75 0.80
C LEU A 267 -10.70 -3.06 2.16
N ARG A 268 -9.90 -2.04 2.46
CA ARG A 268 -9.79 -1.46 3.82
C ARG A 268 -11.12 -0.96 4.37
N LEU A 269 -11.93 -0.29 3.55
CA LEU A 269 -13.24 0.22 3.97
C LEU A 269 -14.22 -0.90 4.30
N SER A 270 -14.31 -1.89 3.40
CA SER A 270 -15.13 -3.10 3.61
C SER A 270 -14.69 -3.90 4.82
N VAL A 271 -13.38 -3.98 5.04
CA VAL A 271 -12.75 -4.67 6.16
C VAL A 271 -13.04 -3.95 7.49
N LYS A 272 -12.99 -2.61 7.51
CA LYS A 272 -13.38 -1.81 8.67
C LYS A 272 -14.85 -2.04 9.03
N PHE A 273 -15.74 -1.90 8.05
CA PHE A 273 -17.17 -2.13 8.22
C PHE A 273 -17.48 -3.55 8.71
N ALA A 274 -16.83 -4.56 8.12
CA ALA A 274 -16.99 -5.96 8.50
C ALA A 274 -16.61 -6.26 9.96
N GLY A 275 -15.55 -5.61 10.46
CA GLY A 275 -15.14 -5.72 11.85
C GLY A 275 -16.18 -5.16 12.82
N GLU A 276 -16.94 -4.15 12.40
CA GLU A 276 -18.00 -3.50 13.20
C GLU A 276 -19.33 -4.28 13.11
N ALA A 277 -19.66 -4.85 11.95
CA ALA A 277 -20.96 -5.49 11.67
C ALA A 277 -21.01 -7.02 11.92
N ASN A 278 -19.98 -7.60 12.54
CA ASN A 278 -19.88 -9.03 12.89
C ASN A 278 -19.97 -10.03 11.71
N PHE A 279 -19.66 -9.59 10.49
CA PHE A 279 -19.55 -10.42 9.27
C PHE A 279 -18.19 -11.08 9.08
N VAL A 280 -17.38 -11.07 10.12
CA VAL A 280 -15.98 -11.48 10.09
C VAL A 280 -15.82 -12.88 9.52
N ASP A 281 -16.63 -13.83 10.00
CA ASP A 281 -16.46 -15.23 9.66
C ASP A 281 -16.71 -15.52 8.19
N ASP A 282 -17.71 -14.88 7.59
CA ASP A 282 -18.03 -14.99 6.16
C ASP A 282 -16.92 -14.41 5.28
N ILE A 283 -16.41 -13.24 5.65
CA ILE A 283 -15.39 -12.53 4.87
C ILE A 283 -14.04 -13.22 5.00
N LEU A 284 -13.67 -13.65 6.21
CA LEU A 284 -12.47 -14.45 6.44
C LEU A 284 -12.54 -15.76 5.65
N SER A 285 -13.70 -16.41 5.61
CA SER A 285 -13.90 -17.64 4.81
C SER A 285 -13.77 -17.37 3.30
N THR A 286 -14.23 -16.22 2.83
CA THR A 286 -14.10 -15.84 1.41
C THR A 286 -12.65 -15.53 1.04
N LEU A 287 -11.95 -14.75 1.88
CA LEU A 287 -10.50 -14.51 1.74
C LEU A 287 -9.72 -15.83 1.74
N HIS A 288 -10.07 -16.75 2.63
CA HIS A 288 -9.47 -18.08 2.70
C HIS A 288 -9.66 -18.87 1.41
N GLN A 289 -10.87 -18.89 0.85
CA GLN A 289 -11.16 -19.54 -0.43
C GLN A 289 -10.29 -18.97 -1.57
N GLU A 290 -10.18 -17.64 -1.67
CA GLU A 290 -9.34 -17.01 -2.69
C GLU A 290 -7.84 -17.28 -2.47
N LEU A 291 -7.41 -17.42 -1.22
CA LEU A 291 -6.02 -17.77 -0.85
C LEU A 291 -5.64 -19.23 -1.17
N GLN A 292 -6.62 -20.11 -1.42
CA GLN A 292 -6.34 -21.48 -1.89
C GLN A 292 -5.80 -21.52 -3.32
N ILE A 293 -5.96 -20.41 -4.06
CA ILE A 293 -5.55 -20.28 -5.47
C ILE A 293 -4.22 -19.52 -5.52
N LEU A 294 -3.23 -20.07 -6.22
CA LEU A 294 -1.94 -19.40 -6.41
C LEU A 294 -2.09 -18.24 -7.40
N ARG A 295 -1.84 -17.01 -6.95
CA ARG A 295 -1.95 -15.77 -7.76
C ARG A 295 -0.90 -14.74 -7.36
N ALA A 296 -0.58 -13.79 -8.23
CA ALA A 296 0.28 -12.65 -7.91
C ALA A 296 -0.33 -11.79 -6.77
N SER A 297 -1.66 -11.73 -6.67
CA SER A 297 -2.42 -11.02 -5.63
C SER A 297 -2.41 -11.69 -4.25
N THR A 298 -1.84 -12.90 -4.10
CA THR A 298 -1.83 -13.66 -2.84
C THR A 298 -1.26 -12.88 -1.66
N SER A 299 -0.16 -12.15 -1.86
CA SER A 299 0.47 -11.32 -0.83
C SER A 299 -0.46 -10.21 -0.34
N ARG A 300 -1.26 -9.62 -1.23
CA ARG A 300 -2.28 -8.62 -0.91
C ARG A 300 -3.43 -9.24 -0.12
N LEU A 301 -3.95 -10.38 -0.55
CA LEU A 301 -5.05 -11.07 0.15
C LEU A 301 -4.64 -11.44 1.59
N LEU A 302 -3.41 -11.91 1.80
CA LEU A 302 -2.85 -12.16 3.13
C LEU A 302 -2.78 -10.87 3.97
N ALA A 303 -2.36 -9.74 3.37
CA ALA A 303 -2.36 -8.45 4.05
C ALA A 303 -3.77 -7.98 4.41
N ASN A 304 -4.77 -8.25 3.58
CA ASN A 304 -6.17 -7.90 3.87
C ASN A 304 -6.79 -8.76 4.98
N VAL A 305 -6.38 -10.03 5.13
CA VAL A 305 -6.71 -10.82 6.33
C VAL A 305 -6.13 -10.16 7.57
N ALA A 306 -4.88 -9.72 7.53
CA ALA A 306 -4.26 -9.03 8.65
C ALA A 306 -4.94 -7.69 8.97
N ASP A 307 -5.43 -6.96 7.96
CA ASP A 307 -6.23 -5.74 8.14
C ASP A 307 -7.57 -6.02 8.82
N LEU A 308 -8.25 -7.11 8.46
CA LEU A 308 -9.50 -7.54 9.10
C LEU A 308 -9.31 -7.83 10.57
N LEU A 309 -8.29 -8.63 10.89
CA LEU A 309 -7.95 -8.96 12.27
C LEU A 309 -7.54 -7.71 13.07
N GLY A 310 -6.80 -6.79 12.44
CA GLY A 310 -6.43 -5.50 13.05
C GLY A 310 -7.64 -4.60 13.33
N CYS A 311 -8.62 -4.55 12.42
CA CYS A 311 -9.85 -3.79 12.62
C CYS A 311 -10.71 -4.40 13.74
N MET A 312 -10.83 -5.73 13.79
CA MET A 312 -11.54 -6.44 14.87
C MET A 312 -10.93 -6.18 16.25
N ALA A 313 -9.61 -6.03 16.33
CA ALA A 313 -8.95 -5.71 17.59
C ALA A 313 -9.28 -4.27 18.08
N ALA A 314 -9.83 -3.40 17.23
CA ALA A 314 -10.30 -2.05 17.55
C ALA A 314 -9.24 -1.21 18.30
N GLY A 315 -7.97 -1.31 17.90
CA GLY A 315 -6.84 -0.61 18.53
C GLY A 315 -6.38 -1.19 19.88
N LYS A 316 -6.99 -2.30 20.34
CA LYS A 316 -6.56 -3.07 21.52
C LYS A 316 -5.57 -4.18 21.09
N GLY A 317 -4.83 -4.78 22.03
CA GLY A 317 -3.89 -5.87 21.72
C GLY A 317 -2.46 -5.46 21.30
N GLY A 318 -2.15 -4.16 21.37
CA GLY A 318 -0.81 -3.63 21.14
C GLY A 318 -0.47 -3.35 19.67
N LEU A 319 0.81 -3.05 19.40
CA LEU A 319 1.25 -2.63 18.06
C LEU A 319 1.23 -3.81 17.08
N ARG A 320 0.69 -3.62 15.87
CA ARG A 320 0.83 -4.60 14.76
C ARG A 320 2.23 -4.55 14.12
N SER A 321 3.26 -4.25 14.89
CA SER A 321 4.66 -4.20 14.46
C SER A 321 5.51 -4.90 15.50
N GLY A 322 6.39 -5.82 15.08
CA GLY A 322 7.30 -6.53 15.98
C GLY A 322 7.36 -8.04 15.73
N PRO A 323 8.22 -8.76 16.48
CA PRO A 323 8.37 -10.20 16.32
C PRO A 323 7.06 -10.92 16.65
N ALA A 324 6.67 -11.83 15.76
CA ALA A 324 5.45 -12.62 15.88
C ALA A 324 5.73 -14.08 16.20
N SER A 325 6.96 -14.48 16.56
CA SER A 325 7.32 -15.89 16.67
C SER A 325 6.36 -16.64 17.60
N ASN A 326 5.71 -17.67 17.06
CA ASN A 326 4.85 -18.58 17.80
C ASN A 326 5.06 -20.00 17.23
N PRO A 327 5.38 -21.01 18.08
CA PRO A 327 5.56 -22.39 17.65
C PRO A 327 4.38 -22.96 16.85
N GLN A 328 3.15 -22.56 17.19
CA GLN A 328 1.92 -23.05 16.55
C GLN A 328 1.80 -22.62 15.08
N TRP A 329 2.39 -21.48 14.70
CA TRP A 329 2.38 -20.96 13.32
C TRP A 329 3.62 -21.36 12.53
N LYS A 330 4.66 -21.87 13.20
CA LYS A 330 5.97 -22.15 12.60
C LYS A 330 5.88 -23.11 11.42
N ASN A 331 5.14 -24.22 11.57
CA ASN A 331 5.00 -25.23 10.52
C ASN A 331 4.35 -24.64 9.26
N ALA A 332 3.23 -23.93 9.42
CA ALA A 332 2.52 -23.31 8.31
C ALA A 332 3.41 -22.30 7.54
N LEU A 333 4.15 -21.45 8.23
CA LEU A 333 5.05 -20.49 7.59
C LEU A 333 6.24 -21.17 6.88
N VAL A 334 6.77 -22.27 7.43
CA VAL A 334 7.81 -23.09 6.77
C VAL A 334 7.26 -23.72 5.50
N GLN A 335 6.05 -24.29 5.55
CA GLN A 335 5.39 -24.85 4.36
C GLN A 335 5.13 -23.79 3.28
N LEU A 336 4.71 -22.58 3.68
CA LEU A 336 4.50 -21.47 2.77
C LEU A 336 5.80 -21.06 2.05
N LYS A 337 6.92 -20.99 2.80
CA LYS A 337 8.25 -20.73 2.26
C LYS A 337 8.69 -21.83 1.29
N ALA A 338 8.34 -23.08 1.58
CA ALA A 338 8.72 -24.25 0.78
C ALA A 338 7.87 -24.47 -0.49
N GLY A 339 6.80 -23.70 -0.73
CA GLY A 339 5.94 -23.91 -1.91
C GLY A 339 4.51 -24.30 -1.62
N TYR A 340 4.24 -24.86 -0.45
CA TYR A 340 2.98 -25.55 -0.13
C TYR A 340 1.90 -24.58 0.37
N GLN A 341 1.53 -23.61 -0.47
CA GLN A 341 0.58 -22.54 -0.11
C GLN A 341 -0.74 -23.08 0.43
N LYS A 342 -1.37 -24.02 -0.29
CA LYS A 342 -2.68 -24.58 0.09
C LYS A 342 -2.68 -25.15 1.51
N ALA A 343 -1.71 -26.00 1.81
CA ALA A 343 -1.56 -26.65 3.12
C ALA A 343 -1.18 -25.65 4.23
N ALA A 344 -0.35 -24.65 3.91
CA ALA A 344 0.02 -23.60 4.84
C ALA A 344 -1.17 -22.71 5.20
N VAL A 345 -1.91 -22.23 4.20
CA VAL A 345 -3.08 -21.36 4.39
C VAL A 345 -4.18 -22.07 5.19
N GLU A 346 -4.41 -23.36 4.96
CA GLU A 346 -5.38 -24.16 5.76
C GLU A 346 -5.02 -24.21 7.25
N GLN A 347 -3.73 -24.45 7.57
CA GLN A 347 -3.25 -24.43 8.95
C GLN A 347 -3.34 -23.03 9.57
N MET A 348 -2.96 -22.00 8.83
CA MET A 348 -3.06 -20.61 9.26
C MET A 348 -4.51 -20.21 9.55
N PHE A 349 -5.45 -20.60 8.70
CA PHE A 349 -6.87 -20.32 8.88
C PHE A 349 -7.44 -21.04 10.10
N SER A 350 -7.11 -22.32 10.28
CA SER A 350 -7.51 -23.11 11.46
C SER A 350 -7.02 -22.47 12.76
N MET A 351 -5.75 -22.06 12.80
CA MET A 351 -5.16 -21.37 13.96
C MET A 351 -5.81 -20.00 14.19
N CYS A 352 -6.06 -19.25 13.12
CA CYS A 352 -6.74 -17.96 13.17
C CYS A 352 -8.14 -18.08 13.79
N LYS A 353 -8.94 -19.07 13.37
CA LYS A 353 -10.28 -19.33 13.92
C LYS A 353 -10.24 -19.63 15.43
N LEU A 354 -9.27 -20.43 15.89
CA LEU A 354 -9.09 -20.70 17.32
C LEU A 354 -8.81 -19.41 18.11
N TRP A 355 -7.97 -18.52 17.56
CA TRP A 355 -7.58 -17.27 18.20
C TRP A 355 -8.68 -16.22 18.15
N ILE A 356 -9.50 -16.19 17.09
CA ILE A 356 -10.71 -15.36 17.05
C ILE A 356 -11.68 -15.81 18.16
N GLY A 357 -11.83 -17.13 18.35
CA GLY A 357 -12.68 -17.70 19.41
C GLY A 357 -12.19 -17.46 20.84
N SER A 358 -10.96 -16.97 21.05
CA SER A 358 -10.45 -16.64 22.39
C SER A 358 -11.02 -15.31 22.91
N HIS A 359 -11.53 -14.46 22.03
CA HIS A 359 -12.04 -13.11 22.31
C HIS A 359 -11.00 -12.14 22.92
N TYR A 360 -9.71 -12.47 22.90
CA TYR A 360 -8.64 -11.57 23.32
C TYR A 360 -8.09 -10.73 22.15
N PRO A 361 -8.12 -9.40 22.23
CA PRO A 361 -7.58 -8.54 21.17
C PRO A 361 -6.08 -8.78 20.87
N GLU A 362 -5.31 -9.22 21.87
CA GLU A 362 -3.90 -9.58 21.72
C GLU A 362 -3.71 -10.71 20.72
N ASP A 363 -4.57 -11.73 20.76
CA ASP A 363 -4.50 -12.87 19.84
C ASP A 363 -4.84 -12.44 18.41
N LEU A 364 -5.82 -11.55 18.22
CA LEU A 364 -6.13 -10.97 16.91
C LEU A 364 -4.94 -10.22 16.32
N VAL A 365 -4.29 -9.36 17.13
CA VAL A 365 -3.09 -8.62 16.69
C VAL A 365 -1.93 -9.57 16.39
N ARG A 366 -1.73 -10.63 17.18
CA ARG A 366 -0.70 -11.63 16.93
C ARG A 366 -0.97 -12.41 15.64
N ALA A 367 -2.20 -12.84 15.39
CA ALA A 367 -2.60 -13.49 14.14
C ALA A 367 -2.37 -12.56 12.94
N ALA A 368 -2.76 -11.28 13.06
CA ALA A 368 -2.50 -10.27 12.03
C ALA A 368 -1.01 -10.17 11.68
N ARG A 369 -0.11 -10.15 12.68
CA ARG A 369 1.35 -10.15 12.42
C ARG A 369 1.82 -11.42 11.70
N HIS A 370 1.21 -12.58 11.97
CA HIS A 370 1.54 -13.82 11.24
C HIS A 370 1.09 -13.79 9.78
N TYR A 371 -0.10 -13.25 9.49
CA TYR A 371 -0.55 -13.05 8.11
C TYR A 371 0.29 -12.01 7.35
N GLU A 372 0.75 -10.94 8.02
CA GLU A 372 1.74 -10.04 7.43
C GLU A 372 3.07 -10.74 7.14
N ARG A 373 3.53 -11.60 8.04
CA ARG A 373 4.74 -12.39 7.79
C ARG A 373 4.56 -13.35 6.61
N ALA A 374 3.39 -13.96 6.47
CA ALA A 374 3.05 -14.78 5.32
C ALA A 374 3.05 -13.99 4.01
N SER A 375 2.49 -12.77 4.03
CA SER A 375 2.54 -11.83 2.89
C SER A 375 3.99 -11.55 2.46
N GLN A 376 4.88 -11.28 3.41
CA GLN A 376 6.31 -11.09 3.15
C GLN A 376 6.99 -12.34 2.56
N ILE A 377 6.62 -13.55 3.01
CA ILE A 377 7.15 -14.79 2.44
C ILE A 377 6.73 -14.94 0.98
N ILE A 378 5.48 -14.59 0.64
CA ILE A 378 5.02 -14.62 -0.75
C ILE A 378 5.76 -13.58 -1.61
N ILE A 379 5.95 -12.36 -1.10
CA ILE A 379 6.72 -11.32 -1.80
C ILE A 379 8.16 -11.82 -2.06
N SER A 380 8.82 -12.39 -1.03
CA SER A 380 10.16 -12.98 -1.16
C SER A 380 10.22 -14.03 -2.28
N ARG A 381 9.23 -14.93 -2.35
CA ARG A 381 9.17 -15.96 -3.39
C ARG A 381 8.91 -15.39 -4.78
N GLN A 382 8.11 -14.33 -4.88
CA GLN A 382 7.92 -13.62 -6.16
C GLN A 382 9.21 -12.96 -6.62
N VAL A 383 9.98 -12.37 -5.71
CA VAL A 383 11.29 -11.80 -6.00
C VAL A 383 12.30 -12.87 -6.42
N GLU A 384 12.28 -14.06 -5.80
CA GLU A 384 13.11 -15.20 -6.20
C GLU A 384 12.90 -15.62 -7.66
N THR A 385 11.70 -15.40 -8.22
CA THR A 385 11.47 -15.68 -9.65
C THR A 385 12.24 -14.77 -10.61
N ALA A 386 12.79 -13.64 -10.13
CA ALA A 386 13.59 -12.72 -10.94
C ALA A 386 14.82 -13.42 -11.57
N GLU A 387 15.31 -14.49 -10.93
CA GLU A 387 16.40 -15.33 -11.46
C GLU A 387 16.02 -16.14 -12.70
N ASN A 388 14.73 -16.40 -12.95
CA ASN A 388 14.28 -17.21 -14.09
C ASN A 388 14.65 -16.60 -15.44
N ASN A 389 14.98 -15.30 -15.48
CA ASN A 389 15.33 -14.56 -16.69
C ASN A 389 16.83 -14.34 -16.85
N VAL A 390 17.66 -14.81 -15.92
CA VAL A 390 19.11 -14.62 -15.94
C VAL A 390 19.84 -15.96 -15.80
N LYS A 391 21.11 -15.98 -16.19
CA LYS A 391 21.95 -17.18 -16.06
C LYS A 391 22.86 -17.00 -14.85
N ILE A 392 22.88 -17.98 -13.94
CA ILE A 392 23.69 -17.93 -12.72
C ILE A 392 24.77 -19.02 -12.83
N PRO A 393 25.84 -18.80 -13.64
CA PRO A 393 26.82 -19.84 -13.92
C PRO A 393 27.58 -20.29 -12.68
N TRP A 394 27.77 -19.42 -11.69
CA TRP A 394 28.54 -19.70 -10.49
C TRP A 394 27.87 -20.63 -9.47
N ARG A 395 26.66 -21.11 -9.76
CA ARG A 395 25.99 -22.18 -9.00
C ARG A 395 26.20 -23.57 -9.60
N ALA A 396 26.79 -23.67 -10.80
CA ALA A 396 27.01 -24.94 -11.47
C ALA A 396 27.91 -25.86 -10.63
N LEU A 397 27.61 -27.16 -10.65
CA LEU A 397 28.41 -28.18 -9.95
C LEU A 397 29.76 -28.43 -10.66
N GLU A 398 29.79 -28.24 -11.97
CA GLU A 398 31.01 -28.36 -12.77
C GLU A 398 31.93 -27.17 -12.49
N LEU A 399 32.90 -27.39 -11.62
CA LEU A 399 33.94 -26.42 -11.34
C LEU A 399 35.02 -26.48 -12.40
N HIS A 400 35.49 -25.31 -12.83
CA HIS A 400 36.66 -25.18 -13.70
C HIS A 400 37.77 -24.57 -12.85
N GLN A 401 38.25 -25.30 -11.84
CA GLN A 401 39.14 -24.73 -10.82
C GLN A 401 40.44 -24.18 -11.45
N GLN A 402 40.46 -22.87 -11.70
CA GLN A 402 41.59 -22.16 -12.29
C GLN A 402 42.43 -21.41 -11.24
N VAL A 403 41.85 -21.11 -10.07
CA VAL A 403 42.50 -20.34 -8.98
C VAL A 403 43.21 -21.27 -8.02
N LYS A 404 44.51 -21.04 -7.80
CA LYS A 404 45.33 -21.91 -6.94
C LYS A 404 45.09 -21.61 -5.47
N CYS A 405 45.31 -22.61 -4.62
CA CYS A 405 45.33 -22.43 -3.17
C CYS A 405 46.32 -21.31 -2.77
N GLY A 406 45.86 -20.38 -1.93
CA GLY A 406 46.63 -19.20 -1.52
C GLY A 406 46.45 -17.94 -2.38
N GLU A 407 45.99 -18.04 -3.63
CA GLU A 407 45.75 -16.88 -4.52
C GLU A 407 44.50 -16.11 -4.10
N TRP A 408 44.62 -14.79 -3.96
CA TRP A 408 43.49 -13.91 -3.64
C TRP A 408 42.72 -13.50 -4.90
N VAL A 409 41.40 -13.60 -4.82
CA VAL A 409 40.45 -12.88 -5.67
C VAL A 409 39.86 -11.76 -4.83
N GLU A 410 39.84 -10.54 -5.35
CA GLU A 410 39.44 -9.32 -4.64
C GLU A 410 38.52 -8.48 -5.51
N ALA A 411 37.53 -7.83 -4.91
CA ALA A 411 36.65 -6.90 -5.62
C ALA A 411 36.32 -5.68 -4.77
N HIS A 412 36.14 -4.55 -5.44
CA HIS A 412 35.82 -3.27 -4.84
C HIS A 412 34.60 -2.66 -5.51
N CYS A 413 33.72 -2.05 -4.71
CA CYS A 413 32.46 -1.50 -5.17
C CYS A 413 32.25 -0.08 -4.61
N PRO A 414 31.85 0.90 -5.44
CA PRO A 414 31.47 2.22 -4.97
C PRO A 414 30.19 2.16 -4.13
N ALA A 415 29.93 3.21 -3.36
CA ALA A 415 28.63 3.43 -2.76
C ALA A 415 27.63 3.98 -3.81
N ARG A 416 26.37 4.18 -3.43
CA ARG A 416 25.36 4.74 -4.34
C ARG A 416 24.46 5.79 -3.69
N ILE A 417 24.02 6.77 -4.48
CA ILE A 417 23.00 7.75 -4.10
C ILE A 417 21.87 7.71 -5.14
N ASP A 418 20.63 7.59 -4.65
CA ASP A 418 19.43 7.75 -5.48
C ASP A 418 19.10 9.24 -5.56
N LEU A 419 19.09 9.80 -6.77
CA LEU A 419 18.78 11.21 -7.03
C LEU A 419 17.27 11.43 -7.20
N ALA A 420 16.55 10.46 -7.78
CA ALA A 420 15.11 10.50 -7.92
C ALA A 420 14.50 9.10 -8.08
N GLY A 421 13.24 8.97 -7.67
CA GLY A 421 12.40 7.79 -7.94
C GLY A 421 12.60 6.58 -7.01
N GLY A 422 13.57 6.63 -6.09
CA GLY A 422 13.77 5.58 -5.10
C GLY A 422 12.50 5.29 -4.27
N TRP A 423 12.37 4.03 -3.81
CA TRP A 423 11.13 3.36 -3.37
C TRP A 423 10.28 2.76 -4.49
N SER A 424 10.24 3.35 -5.70
CA SER A 424 9.46 2.76 -6.81
C SER A 424 9.96 1.38 -7.25
N ASP A 425 11.20 1.04 -6.88
CA ASP A 425 11.88 -0.24 -7.09
C ASP A 425 11.47 -1.34 -6.10
N THR A 426 10.72 -1.00 -5.06
CA THR A 426 10.45 -1.89 -3.92
C THR A 426 9.33 -2.88 -4.25
N PRO A 427 9.53 -4.20 -4.14
CA PRO A 427 8.43 -5.17 -4.15
C PRO A 427 7.54 -4.96 -2.91
N PRO A 428 6.22 -4.89 -3.04
CA PRO A 428 5.42 -5.27 -4.19
C PRO A 428 5.16 -4.20 -5.26
N ILE A 429 5.45 -2.95 -4.92
CA ILE A 429 5.10 -1.79 -5.72
C ILE A 429 5.63 -1.93 -7.15
N CYS A 430 6.89 -2.31 -7.31
CA CYS A 430 7.53 -2.40 -8.62
C CYS A 430 6.90 -3.47 -9.53
N TYR A 431 6.28 -4.53 -8.98
CA TYR A 431 5.58 -5.53 -9.81
C TYR A 431 4.18 -5.06 -10.21
N GLU A 432 3.51 -4.20 -9.42
CA GLU A 432 2.16 -3.72 -9.75
C GLU A 432 2.19 -2.44 -10.60
N GLN A 433 3.19 -1.57 -10.40
CA GLN A 433 3.29 -0.28 -11.09
C GLN A 433 4.52 -0.13 -12.00
N GLY A 434 5.50 -1.03 -11.89
CA GLY A 434 6.84 -0.77 -12.43
C GLY A 434 7.62 0.15 -11.51
N GLY A 435 8.89 0.37 -11.85
CA GLY A 435 9.78 1.22 -11.06
C GLY A 435 10.72 2.00 -11.97
N ALA A 436 11.15 3.17 -11.51
CA ALA A 436 12.09 4.03 -12.21
C ALA A 436 12.96 4.78 -11.18
N VAL A 437 14.27 4.52 -11.18
CA VAL A 437 15.19 5.13 -10.20
C VAL A 437 16.42 5.66 -10.92
N LEU A 438 16.63 6.98 -10.83
CA LEU A 438 17.87 7.62 -11.23
C LEU A 438 18.85 7.57 -10.04
N ASN A 439 20.03 7.00 -10.27
CA ASN A 439 21.07 6.95 -9.25
C ASN A 439 22.47 7.19 -9.84
N ILE A 440 23.41 7.50 -8.94
CA ILE A 440 24.83 7.64 -9.24
C ILE A 440 25.66 6.73 -8.32
N ALA A 441 26.70 6.15 -8.89
CA ALA A 441 27.74 5.47 -8.12
C ALA A 441 28.75 6.51 -7.60
N ILE A 442 29.17 6.39 -6.34
CA ILE A 442 30.08 7.35 -5.70
C ILE A 442 31.23 6.65 -4.95
N LYS A 443 32.44 7.18 -5.13
CA LYS A 443 33.57 6.99 -4.23
C LYS A 443 33.41 7.89 -3.02
N ILE A 444 33.91 7.45 -1.88
CA ILE A 444 33.99 8.24 -0.65
C ILE A 444 35.45 8.34 -0.25
N ASN A 445 35.90 9.57 -0.04
CA ASN A 445 37.30 9.90 0.26
C ASN A 445 38.27 9.26 -0.77
N LYS A 446 37.90 9.39 -2.05
CA LYS A 446 38.63 8.88 -3.24
C LYS A 446 38.74 7.36 -3.33
N GLN A 447 37.95 6.63 -2.55
CA GLN A 447 38.01 5.17 -2.50
C GLN A 447 36.64 4.54 -2.68
N LYS A 448 36.61 3.34 -3.26
CA LYS A 448 35.46 2.44 -3.21
C LYS A 448 35.34 1.90 -1.78
N PRO A 449 34.30 2.27 -1.02
CA PRO A 449 34.26 2.01 0.40
C PRO A 449 33.93 0.55 0.73
N ILE A 450 33.42 -0.21 -0.23
CA ILE A 450 32.96 -1.59 -0.05
C ILE A 450 33.93 -2.52 -0.78
N GLY A 451 34.27 -3.64 -0.15
CA GLY A 451 35.06 -4.66 -0.83
C GLY A 451 35.01 -6.02 -0.16
N ALA A 452 35.42 -7.02 -0.93
CA ALA A 452 35.52 -8.40 -0.49
C ALA A 452 36.75 -9.05 -1.14
N ARG A 453 37.34 -10.01 -0.46
CA ARG A 453 38.33 -10.91 -1.05
C ARG A 453 38.20 -12.32 -0.49
N ALA A 454 38.55 -13.31 -1.29
CA ALA A 454 38.55 -14.69 -0.87
C ALA A 454 39.68 -15.48 -1.54
N ARG A 455 40.11 -16.55 -0.86
CA ARG A 455 41.07 -17.53 -1.38
C ARG A 455 40.79 -18.92 -0.83
N PHE A 456 41.26 -19.94 -1.53
CA PHE A 456 41.32 -21.28 -0.97
C PHE A 456 42.47 -21.42 0.03
N ILE A 457 42.25 -22.22 1.08
CA ILE A 457 43.24 -22.55 2.12
C ILE A 457 43.29 -24.08 2.31
N GLN A 458 44.38 -24.57 2.89
CA GLN A 458 44.55 -26.02 3.14
C GLN A 458 43.63 -26.54 4.24
N ASP A 459 43.38 -25.74 5.29
CA ASP A 459 42.52 -26.14 6.39
C ASP A 459 41.06 -26.27 5.94
N LEU A 460 40.39 -27.35 6.33
CA LEU A 460 39.04 -27.70 5.87
C LEU A 460 37.93 -26.99 6.68
N HIS A 461 38.04 -25.66 6.80
CA HIS A 461 37.05 -24.81 7.43
C HIS A 461 36.82 -23.54 6.60
N ILE A 462 35.83 -22.74 6.98
CA ILE A 462 35.63 -21.40 6.40
C ILE A 462 36.03 -20.39 7.47
N SER A 463 37.05 -19.57 7.19
CA SER A 463 37.42 -18.42 8.01
C SER A 463 36.91 -17.14 7.36
N CYS A 464 36.32 -16.25 8.16
CA CYS A 464 35.75 -15.01 7.69
C CYS A 464 36.17 -13.86 8.59
N THR A 465 36.77 -12.82 8.02
CA THR A 465 37.07 -11.56 8.73
C THR A 465 36.10 -10.48 8.27
N LEU A 466 35.32 -9.95 9.20
CA LEU A 466 34.44 -8.79 8.96
C LEU A 466 35.16 -7.54 9.45
N ARG A 467 35.38 -6.56 8.56
CA ARG A 467 35.98 -5.27 8.91
C ARG A 467 34.93 -4.18 8.76
N ASP A 468 34.54 -3.54 9.85
CA ASP A 468 33.52 -2.49 9.81
C ASP A 468 34.12 -1.08 9.92
N TRP A 469 33.26 -0.08 9.77
CA TRP A 469 33.61 1.33 9.90
C TRP A 469 34.17 1.70 11.28
N SER A 470 33.90 0.92 12.33
CA SER A 470 34.36 1.23 13.70
C SER A 470 35.86 0.94 13.89
N GLY A 471 36.50 0.29 12.91
CA GLY A 471 37.92 -0.06 12.95
C GLY A 471 38.22 -1.36 13.70
N GLY A 472 37.18 -2.11 14.09
CA GLY A 472 37.30 -3.44 14.69
C GLY A 472 37.19 -4.54 13.63
N ASP A 473 38.09 -5.52 13.71
CA ASP A 473 37.98 -6.77 12.95
C ASP A 473 37.22 -7.82 13.80
N LEU A 474 36.20 -8.45 13.22
CA LEU A 474 35.56 -9.64 13.78
C LEU A 474 35.95 -10.87 12.97
N SER A 475 36.74 -11.75 13.58
CA SER A 475 37.13 -13.03 13.00
C SER A 475 36.15 -14.13 13.39
N LEU A 476 35.62 -14.83 12.39
CA LEU A 476 34.70 -15.95 12.52
C LEU A 476 35.33 -17.19 11.89
N ILE A 477 35.13 -18.35 12.51
CA ILE A 477 35.55 -19.65 11.99
C ILE A 477 34.32 -20.56 12.02
N TRP A 478 34.00 -21.16 10.88
CA TRP A 478 32.91 -22.11 10.72
C TRP A 478 33.48 -23.48 10.36
N THR A 479 33.23 -24.46 11.22
CA THR A 479 33.74 -25.84 11.09
C THR A 479 32.62 -26.85 10.87
N GLU A 480 31.38 -26.49 11.17
CA GLU A 480 30.21 -27.35 11.04
C GLU A 480 29.09 -26.68 10.22
N LEU A 481 28.26 -27.48 9.56
CA LEU A 481 27.11 -26.97 8.80
C LEU A 481 26.13 -26.16 9.68
N LYS A 482 26.03 -26.49 10.99
CA LYS A 482 25.14 -25.77 11.92
C LYS A 482 25.53 -24.29 12.07
N ASP A 483 26.79 -23.95 11.87
CA ASP A 483 27.32 -22.59 12.03
C ASP A 483 26.79 -21.63 10.96
N LEU A 484 26.26 -22.19 9.87
CA LEU A 484 25.72 -21.46 8.71
C LEU A 484 24.18 -21.38 8.71
N ARG A 485 23.48 -22.08 9.62
CA ARG A 485 22.01 -22.24 9.59
C ARG A 485 21.23 -21.00 10.00
N ASP A 486 21.87 -20.05 10.67
CA ASP A 486 21.29 -18.77 11.08
C ASP A 486 21.47 -17.67 10.01
N TYR A 487 21.76 -18.03 8.76
CA TYR A 487 21.91 -17.08 7.64
C TYR A 487 20.69 -16.16 7.48
N ASP A 488 19.48 -16.65 7.76
CA ASP A 488 18.23 -15.89 7.63
C ASP A 488 17.93 -14.99 8.84
N ASN A 489 18.84 -14.95 9.82
CA ASN A 489 18.81 -14.05 10.94
C ASN A 489 19.75 -12.85 10.71
N PRO A 490 19.24 -11.67 10.31
CA PRO A 490 20.09 -10.54 9.90
C PRO A 490 20.92 -9.92 11.04
N VAL A 491 20.66 -10.30 12.30
CA VAL A 491 21.49 -9.88 13.45
C VAL A 491 22.59 -10.90 13.80
N ALA A 492 22.60 -12.08 13.18
CA ALA A 492 23.62 -13.08 13.41
C ALA A 492 24.98 -12.63 12.84
N PRO A 493 26.10 -12.89 13.54
CA PRO A 493 27.43 -12.57 13.04
C PRO A 493 27.70 -13.23 11.68
N GLY A 494 28.03 -12.42 10.68
CA GLY A 494 28.34 -12.88 9.33
C GLY A 494 27.13 -13.39 8.54
N ALA A 495 25.88 -13.12 8.96
CA ALA A 495 24.66 -13.61 8.28
C ALA A 495 24.67 -13.37 6.75
N LEU A 496 25.07 -12.18 6.31
CA LEU A 496 25.22 -11.83 4.90
C LEU A 496 26.21 -12.75 4.17
N VAL A 497 27.38 -12.98 4.76
CA VAL A 497 28.41 -13.87 4.19
C VAL A 497 27.89 -15.30 4.13
N LYS A 498 27.22 -15.79 5.19
CA LYS A 498 26.61 -17.12 5.23
C LYS A 498 25.56 -17.28 4.11
N ALA A 499 24.68 -16.29 3.94
CA ALA A 499 23.67 -16.30 2.88
C ALA A 499 24.31 -16.34 1.49
N VAL A 500 25.35 -15.55 1.24
CA VAL A 500 26.10 -15.57 -0.03
C VAL A 500 26.76 -16.93 -0.28
N LEU A 501 27.40 -17.53 0.73
CA LEU A 501 28.02 -18.86 0.62
C LEU A 501 26.99 -19.94 0.27
N LEU A 502 25.85 -19.93 0.94
CA LEU A 502 24.76 -20.87 0.65
C LEU A 502 24.17 -20.63 -0.74
N TYR A 503 23.98 -19.37 -1.10
CA TYR A 503 23.45 -18.96 -2.41
C TYR A 503 24.38 -19.37 -3.57
N CYS A 504 25.69 -19.23 -3.40
CA CYS A 504 26.71 -19.63 -4.36
C CYS A 504 26.99 -21.14 -4.35
N HIS A 505 26.21 -21.93 -3.59
CA HIS A 505 26.41 -23.37 -3.41
C HIS A 505 27.84 -23.71 -2.95
N THR A 506 28.45 -22.87 -2.10
CA THR A 506 29.73 -23.22 -1.48
C THR A 506 29.59 -24.53 -0.71
N VAL A 507 28.48 -24.68 0.02
CA VAL A 507 28.10 -25.87 0.78
C VAL A 507 26.58 -26.04 0.78
N GLU A 508 26.12 -27.26 0.97
CA GLU A 508 24.71 -27.64 1.04
C GLU A 508 24.33 -28.08 2.46
N LEU A 509 23.39 -27.36 3.08
CA LEU A 509 22.95 -27.64 4.46
C LEU A 509 22.14 -28.94 4.61
N SER A 510 21.57 -29.43 3.51
CA SER A 510 20.76 -30.66 3.45
C SER A 510 21.58 -31.92 3.21
N SER A 511 22.87 -31.79 2.87
CA SER A 511 23.75 -32.93 2.65
C SER A 511 24.06 -33.65 3.97
N GLU A 512 24.23 -34.96 3.90
CA GLU A 512 24.73 -35.78 5.02
C GLU A 512 26.25 -35.61 5.23
N GLU A 513 26.96 -35.08 4.22
CA GLU A 513 28.39 -34.83 4.32
C GLU A 513 28.70 -33.66 5.27
N SER A 514 29.76 -33.81 6.07
CA SER A 514 30.27 -32.73 6.92
C SER A 514 30.75 -31.52 6.10
N LEU A 515 30.81 -30.35 6.73
CA LEU A 515 31.35 -29.13 6.10
C LEU A 515 32.75 -29.39 5.50
N ALA A 516 33.64 -30.00 6.28
CA ALA A 516 35.01 -30.31 5.87
C ALA A 516 35.05 -31.26 4.66
N THR A 517 34.17 -32.26 4.63
CA THR A 517 34.06 -33.22 3.51
C THR A 517 33.63 -32.51 2.22
N GLN A 518 32.57 -31.68 2.29
CA GLN A 518 32.08 -30.93 1.13
C GLN A 518 33.16 -29.98 0.57
N LEU A 519 33.85 -29.25 1.45
CA LEU A 519 34.94 -28.34 1.06
C LEU A 519 36.09 -29.10 0.38
N LYS A 520 36.49 -30.25 0.96
CA LYS A 520 37.55 -31.09 0.39
C LYS A 520 37.17 -31.66 -0.98
N HIS A 521 35.97 -32.23 -1.10
CA HIS A 521 35.51 -32.84 -2.35
C HIS A 521 35.34 -31.81 -3.46
N ARG A 522 34.77 -30.65 -3.12
CA ARG A 522 34.42 -29.62 -4.09
C ARG A 522 35.59 -28.72 -4.48
N TYR A 523 36.40 -28.29 -3.50
CA TYR A 523 37.43 -27.28 -3.72
C TYR A 523 38.85 -27.75 -3.37
N GLY A 524 39.02 -28.97 -2.85
CA GLY A 524 40.33 -29.46 -2.42
C GLY A 524 40.90 -28.78 -1.18
N GLY A 525 40.11 -27.94 -0.49
CA GLY A 525 40.54 -27.10 0.63
C GLY A 525 39.40 -26.26 1.20
N GLY A 526 39.64 -25.59 2.31
CA GLY A 526 38.70 -24.62 2.87
C GLY A 526 38.79 -23.24 2.22
N LEU A 527 38.11 -22.27 2.81
CA LEU A 527 38.05 -20.89 2.31
C LEU A 527 38.49 -19.91 3.40
N GLN A 528 39.22 -18.89 2.97
CA GLN A 528 39.42 -17.67 3.75
C GLN A 528 38.75 -16.51 3.03
N ILE A 529 37.93 -15.76 3.76
CA ILE A 529 37.12 -14.65 3.25
C ILE A 529 37.40 -13.43 4.11
N GLU A 530 37.53 -12.28 3.47
CA GLU A 530 37.52 -10.99 4.14
C GLU A 530 36.52 -10.09 3.45
N VAL A 531 35.67 -9.43 4.23
CA VAL A 531 34.71 -8.45 3.73
C VAL A 531 34.84 -7.17 4.54
N TRP A 532 34.72 -6.03 3.86
CA TRP A 532 34.80 -4.74 4.52
C TRP A 532 33.81 -3.73 3.97
N SER A 533 33.39 -2.84 4.86
CA SER A 533 32.65 -1.65 4.50
C SER A 533 33.16 -0.47 5.32
N LYS A 534 33.72 0.51 4.61
CA LYS A 534 34.02 1.84 5.15
C LYS A 534 32.77 2.72 5.16
N LEU A 535 31.60 2.15 5.39
CA LEU A 535 30.36 2.89 5.59
C LEU A 535 29.78 2.50 6.95
N PRO A 536 29.30 3.46 7.75
CA PRO A 536 28.50 3.15 8.92
C PRO A 536 27.32 2.24 8.58
N GLN A 537 27.00 1.28 9.44
CA GLN A 537 25.79 0.49 9.28
C GLN A 537 24.55 1.41 9.26
N GLY A 538 23.66 1.19 8.29
CA GLY A 538 22.51 2.08 8.09
C GLY A 538 22.90 3.43 7.49
N SER A 539 24.00 3.52 6.74
CA SER A 539 24.41 4.72 6.00
C SER A 539 23.36 5.24 5.03
N GLY A 540 22.49 4.36 4.55
CA GLY A 540 21.55 4.66 3.47
C GLY A 540 22.19 4.66 2.09
N LEU A 541 23.45 4.22 1.96
CA LEU A 541 24.26 4.23 0.72
C LEU A 541 24.41 2.86 0.03
N GLY A 542 23.55 1.90 0.33
CA GLY A 542 23.52 0.58 -0.32
C GLY A 542 24.53 -0.44 0.21
N GLY A 543 25.18 -0.15 1.35
CA GLY A 543 26.33 -0.92 1.84
C GLY A 543 26.14 -2.44 1.95
N SER A 544 24.99 -2.90 2.45
CA SER A 544 24.72 -4.34 2.61
C SER A 544 24.52 -5.04 1.27
N SER A 545 23.60 -4.53 0.44
CA SER A 545 23.32 -5.03 -0.90
C SER A 545 24.57 -5.11 -1.77
N LEU A 546 25.32 -4.03 -1.81
CA LEU A 546 26.54 -3.92 -2.59
C LEU A 546 27.64 -4.86 -2.09
N LEU A 547 27.75 -5.08 -0.77
CA LEU A 547 28.69 -6.06 -0.23
C LEU A 547 28.33 -7.50 -0.61
N ALA A 548 27.04 -7.84 -0.63
CA ALA A 548 26.57 -9.15 -1.09
C ALA A 548 26.93 -9.38 -2.57
N GLY A 549 26.61 -8.43 -3.46
CA GLY A 549 27.00 -8.52 -4.87
C GLY A 549 28.51 -8.58 -5.08
N THR A 550 29.28 -7.79 -4.32
CA THR A 550 30.75 -7.81 -4.37
C THR A 550 31.31 -9.19 -4.00
N LEU A 551 30.79 -9.81 -2.93
CA LEU A 551 31.22 -11.14 -2.51
C LEU A 551 30.80 -12.23 -3.51
N VAL A 552 29.59 -12.16 -4.09
CA VAL A 552 29.18 -13.09 -5.16
C VAL A 552 30.15 -13.04 -6.34
N ALA A 553 30.57 -11.84 -6.75
CA ALA A 553 31.53 -11.68 -7.84
C ALA A 553 32.91 -12.28 -7.53
N VAL A 554 33.39 -12.09 -6.30
CA VAL A 554 34.63 -12.73 -5.82
C VAL A 554 34.51 -14.25 -5.85
N LEU A 555 33.41 -14.80 -5.33
CA LEU A 555 33.22 -16.26 -5.27
C LEU A 555 33.06 -16.88 -6.67
N ALA A 556 32.36 -16.22 -7.58
CA ALA A 556 32.21 -16.68 -8.96
C ALA A 556 33.58 -16.88 -9.63
N VAL A 557 34.45 -15.87 -9.56
CA VAL A 557 35.82 -15.94 -10.12
C VAL A 557 36.68 -16.94 -9.34
N LEU A 558 36.59 -16.97 -8.01
CA LEU A 558 37.32 -17.94 -7.18
C LEU A 558 37.01 -19.38 -7.55
N TYR A 559 35.74 -19.69 -7.84
CA TYR A 559 35.27 -21.02 -8.24
C TYR A 559 35.58 -21.38 -9.70
N GLY A 560 36.22 -20.45 -10.43
CA GLY A 560 36.65 -20.67 -11.82
C GLY A 560 35.57 -20.40 -12.85
N HIS A 561 34.49 -19.71 -12.49
CA HIS A 561 33.49 -19.22 -13.42
C HIS A 561 33.92 -17.87 -14.01
N PRO A 562 33.39 -17.48 -15.19
CA PRO A 562 33.59 -16.13 -15.69
C PRO A 562 33.07 -15.09 -14.67
N PRO A 563 33.62 -13.87 -14.68
CA PRO A 563 33.09 -12.78 -13.88
C PRO A 563 31.58 -12.61 -14.19
N PRO A 564 30.72 -12.44 -13.18
CA PRO A 564 29.29 -12.28 -13.40
C PRO A 564 28.97 -11.16 -14.38
N ASP A 565 28.01 -11.39 -15.28
CA ASP A 565 27.35 -10.27 -15.93
C ASP A 565 26.52 -9.49 -14.90
N LEU A 566 26.41 -8.18 -15.10
CA LEU A 566 25.77 -7.30 -14.13
C LEU A 566 24.29 -7.60 -13.92
N SER A 567 23.57 -8.02 -14.96
CA SER A 567 22.16 -8.37 -14.84
C SER A 567 22.00 -9.56 -13.89
N SER A 568 22.72 -10.65 -14.12
CA SER A 568 22.70 -11.81 -13.26
C SER A 568 23.12 -11.48 -11.83
N LEU A 569 24.12 -10.60 -11.65
CA LEU A 569 24.59 -10.18 -10.33
C LEU A 569 23.54 -9.34 -9.56
N ILE A 570 22.84 -8.42 -10.24
CA ILE A 570 21.77 -7.62 -9.66
C ILE A 570 20.64 -8.52 -9.16
N HIS A 571 20.17 -9.44 -10.01
CA HIS A 571 19.06 -10.33 -9.67
C HIS A 571 19.46 -11.31 -8.56
N ALA A 572 20.69 -11.83 -8.60
CA ALA A 572 21.23 -12.67 -7.54
C ALA A 572 21.27 -11.98 -6.17
N THR A 573 21.76 -10.75 -6.15
CA THR A 573 21.86 -9.95 -4.94
C THR A 573 20.46 -9.62 -4.38
N LEU A 574 19.50 -9.32 -5.26
CA LEU A 574 18.11 -9.11 -4.89
C LEU A 574 17.50 -10.33 -4.19
N VAL A 575 17.83 -11.55 -4.64
CA VAL A 575 17.39 -12.80 -4.00
C VAL A 575 18.07 -13.04 -2.66
N ILE A 576 19.39 -12.83 -2.56
CA ILE A 576 20.16 -12.97 -1.32
C ILE A 576 19.56 -12.11 -0.20
N GLU A 577 19.13 -10.88 -0.52
CA GLU A 577 18.49 -9.99 0.45
C GLU A 577 17.16 -10.50 0.98
N GLN A 578 16.38 -11.21 0.14
CA GLN A 578 15.16 -11.85 0.60
C GLN A 578 15.46 -13.01 1.55
N TRP A 579 16.51 -13.78 1.27
CA TRP A 579 16.98 -14.87 2.15
C TRP A 579 17.42 -14.35 3.53
N LEU A 580 18.02 -13.15 3.57
CA LEU A 580 18.36 -12.44 4.82
C LEU A 580 17.16 -11.85 5.57
N THR A 581 15.96 -11.92 4.99
CA THR A 581 14.72 -11.36 5.54
C THR A 581 14.72 -9.84 5.75
N THR A 582 15.72 -9.15 5.19
CA THR A 582 15.80 -7.69 5.23
C THR A 582 14.86 -7.06 4.21
N GLY A 583 14.61 -7.77 3.09
CA GLY A 583 13.87 -7.23 1.95
C GLY A 583 14.61 -6.04 1.32
N GLY A 584 13.95 -5.37 0.39
CA GLY A 584 14.53 -4.26 -0.36
C GLY A 584 14.05 -4.25 -1.81
N GLY A 585 14.31 -3.15 -2.50
CA GLY A 585 14.16 -3.08 -3.95
C GLY A 585 15.50 -3.29 -4.66
N TRP A 586 15.48 -3.09 -5.99
CA TRP A 586 16.63 -3.33 -6.86
C TRP A 586 17.57 -2.13 -7.04
N GLN A 587 17.28 -0.97 -6.45
CA GLN A 587 18.04 0.27 -6.67
C GLN A 587 19.47 0.20 -6.16
N ASP A 588 19.71 -0.51 -5.06
CA ASP A 588 21.02 -0.56 -4.40
C ASP A 588 22.04 -1.26 -5.28
N GLN A 589 21.64 -2.41 -5.83
CA GLN A 589 22.45 -3.26 -6.69
C GLN A 589 22.80 -2.54 -7.98
N ILE A 590 21.82 -1.94 -8.67
CA ILE A 590 22.10 -1.10 -9.84
C ILE A 590 23.04 0.02 -9.46
N GLY A 591 22.71 0.74 -8.39
CA GLY A 591 23.33 1.97 -7.97
C GLY A 591 24.86 1.91 -7.86
N GLY A 592 25.38 0.85 -7.25
CA GLY A 592 26.82 0.69 -7.07
C GLY A 592 27.49 -0.28 -8.05
N LEU A 593 26.84 -1.39 -8.43
CA LEU A 593 27.51 -2.42 -9.23
C LEU A 593 27.80 -1.96 -10.66
N VAL A 594 26.92 -1.14 -11.25
CA VAL A 594 27.03 -0.73 -12.66
C VAL A 594 27.99 0.45 -12.87
N GLY A 595 28.16 1.32 -11.88
CA GLY A 595 28.93 2.56 -12.06
C GLY A 595 28.13 3.68 -12.72
N GLY A 596 28.75 4.84 -12.88
CA GLY A 596 28.23 6.00 -13.60
C GLY A 596 26.91 6.58 -13.06
N ALA A 597 26.33 7.48 -13.85
CA ALA A 597 24.95 7.91 -13.74
C ALA A 597 24.05 7.02 -14.59
N LYS A 598 22.91 6.59 -14.04
CA LYS A 598 22.04 5.62 -14.70
C LYS A 598 20.61 5.66 -14.21
N LEU A 599 19.70 5.32 -15.12
CA LEU A 599 18.30 5.08 -14.83
C LEU A 599 18.02 3.58 -14.84
N GLY A 600 17.63 3.03 -13.69
CA GLY A 600 17.04 1.69 -13.61
C GLY A 600 15.55 1.74 -13.90
N ILE A 601 15.03 0.80 -14.70
CA ILE A 601 13.61 0.66 -15.01
C ILE A 601 13.17 -0.79 -14.82
N SER A 602 12.06 -1.00 -14.11
CA SER A 602 11.37 -2.29 -14.08
C SER A 602 9.96 -2.19 -14.65
N LYS A 603 9.56 -3.18 -15.43
CA LYS A 603 8.19 -3.30 -15.94
C LYS A 603 7.25 -3.86 -14.88
N LYS A 604 5.96 -3.59 -15.03
CA LYS A 604 4.89 -4.27 -14.28
C LYS A 604 4.95 -5.77 -14.57
N GLY A 605 4.73 -6.58 -13.54
CA GLY A 605 4.67 -8.03 -13.61
C GLY A 605 5.72 -8.74 -12.78
N THR A 606 5.51 -10.05 -12.64
CA THR A 606 6.46 -11.01 -12.09
C THR A 606 6.79 -12.04 -13.17
N PRO A 607 8.05 -12.47 -13.33
CA PRO A 607 9.25 -12.06 -12.60
C PRO A 607 9.64 -10.60 -12.82
N VAL A 608 10.21 -9.96 -11.79
CA VAL A 608 10.76 -8.60 -11.90
C VAL A 608 11.94 -8.66 -12.86
N THR A 609 11.90 -7.80 -13.88
CA THR A 609 13.00 -7.59 -14.83
C THR A 609 13.44 -6.16 -14.77
N VAL A 610 14.75 -5.96 -14.70
CA VAL A 610 15.36 -4.65 -14.51
C VAL A 610 16.23 -4.35 -15.71
N SER A 611 15.91 -3.27 -16.42
CA SER A 611 16.75 -2.69 -17.48
C SER A 611 17.53 -1.51 -16.92
N THR A 612 18.76 -1.34 -17.39
CA THR A 612 19.62 -0.21 -16.99
C THR A 612 19.95 0.64 -18.20
N TYR A 613 19.78 1.95 -18.03
CA TYR A 613 20.11 2.95 -19.03
C TYR A 613 21.23 3.83 -18.50
N GLU A 614 22.41 3.74 -19.11
CA GLU A 614 23.55 4.58 -18.78
C GLU A 614 23.30 6.00 -19.29
N ILE A 615 23.56 7.01 -18.46
CA ILE A 615 23.45 8.41 -18.85
C ILE A 615 24.87 8.88 -19.23
N PRO A 616 25.15 9.11 -20.52
CA PRO A 616 26.47 9.56 -20.94
C PRO A 616 26.68 11.01 -20.50
N LEU A 617 27.63 11.25 -19.60
CA LEU A 617 27.98 12.57 -19.10
C LEU A 617 29.31 13.03 -19.71
N SER A 618 29.44 14.32 -19.98
CA SER A 618 30.71 14.92 -20.34
C SER A 618 31.67 14.98 -19.14
N GLU A 619 32.97 14.93 -19.39
CA GLU A 619 34.00 15.07 -18.34
C GLU A 619 33.87 16.40 -17.56
N ASN A 620 33.43 17.46 -18.25
CA ASN A 620 33.16 18.77 -17.66
C ASN A 620 32.01 18.69 -16.65
N PHE A 621 30.92 18.02 -17.02
CA PHE A 621 29.76 17.88 -16.14
C PHE A 621 30.04 16.92 -14.98
N VAL A 622 30.80 15.84 -15.18
CA VAL A 622 31.28 14.98 -14.08
C VAL A 622 32.10 15.81 -13.08
N SER A 623 33.00 16.67 -13.55
CA SER A 623 33.79 17.56 -12.71
C SER A 623 32.91 18.54 -11.94
N LEU A 624 31.92 19.15 -12.61
CA LEU A 624 30.93 20.03 -12.00
C LEU A 624 30.16 19.31 -10.88
N LEU A 625 29.64 18.10 -11.13
CA LEU A 625 28.93 17.31 -10.12
C LEU A 625 29.83 17.04 -8.89
N ASN A 626 31.10 16.66 -9.11
CA ASN A 626 32.04 16.38 -8.03
C ASN A 626 32.34 17.62 -7.17
N GLU A 627 32.50 18.79 -7.77
CA GLU A 627 32.76 20.04 -7.05
C GLU A 627 31.55 20.54 -6.26
N HIS A 628 30.35 20.23 -6.74
CA HIS A 628 29.09 20.68 -6.16
C HIS A 628 28.46 19.67 -5.19
N LEU A 629 28.86 18.39 -5.22
CA LEU A 629 28.30 17.34 -4.35
C LEU A 629 28.78 17.51 -2.90
N LEU A 630 27.82 17.73 -2.01
CA LEU A 630 28.00 17.75 -0.56
C LEU A 630 27.52 16.42 0.02
N LEU A 631 28.33 15.76 0.85
CA LEU A 631 27.98 14.51 1.53
C LEU A 631 28.28 14.62 3.04
N LEU A 632 27.25 14.47 3.88
CA LEU A 632 27.34 14.65 5.33
C LEU A 632 26.79 13.43 6.08
N TYR A 633 27.52 12.91 7.06
CA TYR A 633 27.01 11.85 7.92
C TYR A 633 26.23 12.41 9.12
N THR A 634 24.91 12.20 9.13
CA THR A 634 23.99 12.73 10.15
C THR A 634 23.84 11.84 11.40
N GLY A 635 24.41 10.64 11.38
CA GLY A 635 24.32 9.66 12.46
C GLY A 635 23.57 8.37 12.05
N LYS A 636 23.37 7.45 13.00
CA LYS A 636 22.74 6.16 12.73
C LYS A 636 21.24 6.29 12.47
N VAL A 637 20.75 5.54 11.49
CA VAL A 637 19.33 5.38 11.13
C VAL A 637 18.65 4.36 12.07
N ARG A 638 17.34 4.51 12.32
CA ARG A 638 16.50 3.42 12.85
C ARG A 638 16.26 2.38 11.75
N LEU A 639 16.42 1.08 12.05
CA LEU A 639 16.30 -0.01 11.06
C LEU A 639 15.15 0.19 10.04
N ALA A 640 15.49 0.24 8.74
CA ALA A 640 14.55 0.53 7.64
C ALA A 640 13.40 -0.48 7.53
N ARG A 641 13.54 -1.69 8.10
CA ARG A 641 12.55 -2.77 8.05
C ARG A 641 11.17 -2.35 8.58
N ASN A 642 11.11 -1.59 9.67
CA ASN A 642 9.83 -1.17 10.26
C ASN A 642 9.12 -0.13 9.36
N LEU A 643 9.91 0.68 8.66
CA LEU A 643 9.40 1.67 7.71
C LEU A 643 8.83 0.98 6.47
N LEU A 644 9.58 0.05 5.89
CA LEU A 644 9.16 -0.77 4.75
C LEU A 644 7.82 -1.49 5.01
N GLN A 645 7.65 -2.07 6.20
CA GLN A 645 6.38 -2.72 6.58
C GLN A 645 5.19 -1.75 6.54
N THR A 646 5.38 -0.52 7.00
CA THR A 646 4.33 0.50 7.00
C THR A 646 3.98 0.93 5.58
N VAL A 647 5.00 1.12 4.73
CA VAL A 647 4.83 1.45 3.31
C VAL A 647 4.04 0.37 2.58
N ILE A 648 4.44 -0.90 2.72
CA ILE A 648 3.75 -2.04 2.08
C ILE A 648 2.31 -2.17 2.59
N ARG A 649 2.07 -1.93 3.88
CA ARG A 649 0.71 -1.95 4.44
C ARG A 649 -0.16 -0.86 3.80
N ASN A 650 0.33 0.37 3.73
CA ASN A 650 -0.43 1.48 3.14
C ASN A 650 -0.65 1.28 1.63
N TRP A 651 0.32 0.66 0.95
CA TRP A 651 0.22 0.26 -0.45
C TRP A 651 -0.92 -0.73 -0.69
N TYR A 652 -0.96 -1.85 0.06
CA TYR A 652 -2.04 -2.84 -0.07
C TYR A 652 -3.40 -2.32 0.42
N ALA A 653 -3.38 -1.37 1.36
CA ALA A 653 -4.56 -0.62 1.76
C ALA A 653 -5.04 0.40 0.70
N ARG A 654 -4.33 0.53 -0.43
CA ARG A 654 -4.63 1.46 -1.53
C ARG A 654 -4.90 2.88 -1.04
N ASP A 655 -4.07 3.34 -0.10
CA ASP A 655 -4.11 4.70 0.39
C ASP A 655 -3.87 5.68 -0.77
N LYS A 656 -4.80 6.60 -1.02
CA LYS A 656 -4.79 7.48 -2.20
C LYS A 656 -3.51 8.31 -2.28
N ALA A 657 -3.08 8.89 -1.16
CA ALA A 657 -1.86 9.69 -1.11
C ALA A 657 -0.62 8.86 -1.44
N ILE A 658 -0.56 7.61 -0.97
CA ILE A 658 0.54 6.69 -1.27
C ILE A 658 0.54 6.27 -2.74
N ILE A 659 -0.61 5.88 -3.31
CA ILE A 659 -0.71 5.48 -4.73
C ILE A 659 -0.30 6.62 -5.68
N GLU A 660 -0.80 7.83 -5.42
CA GLU A 660 -0.40 9.02 -6.17
C GLU A 660 1.09 9.33 -6.01
N CYS A 661 1.61 9.20 -4.79
CA CYS A 661 3.02 9.45 -4.51
C CYS A 661 3.95 8.52 -5.30
N PHE A 662 3.65 7.22 -5.37
CA PHE A 662 4.46 6.27 -6.14
C PHE A 662 4.40 6.51 -7.65
N SER A 663 3.22 6.90 -8.17
CA SER A 663 3.08 7.28 -9.58
C SER A 663 3.96 8.52 -9.89
N LYS A 664 3.98 9.50 -8.98
CA LYS A 664 4.86 10.68 -9.08
C LYS A 664 6.35 10.31 -8.96
N LEU A 665 6.73 9.39 -8.07
CA LEU A 665 8.11 8.92 -7.93
C LEU A 665 8.64 8.31 -9.23
N GLN A 666 7.84 7.47 -9.90
CA GLN A 666 8.23 6.83 -11.15
C GLN A 666 8.46 7.87 -12.26
N MET A 667 7.53 8.80 -12.46
CA MET A 667 7.70 9.90 -13.42
C MET A 667 8.92 10.76 -13.09
N LEU A 668 9.11 11.07 -11.80
CA LEU A 668 10.22 11.90 -11.34
C LEU A 668 11.59 11.25 -11.64
N GLY A 669 11.69 9.93 -11.52
CA GLY A 669 12.90 9.19 -11.90
C GLY A 669 13.28 9.40 -13.37
N VAL A 670 12.31 9.32 -14.29
CA VAL A 670 12.53 9.54 -15.72
C VAL A 670 12.82 11.01 -16.02
N ASN A 671 12.08 11.94 -15.40
CA ASN A 671 12.28 13.38 -15.60
C ASN A 671 13.65 13.86 -15.11
N ALA A 672 14.11 13.34 -13.97
CA ALA A 672 15.44 13.62 -13.46
C ALA A 672 16.52 13.04 -14.37
N ALA A 673 16.30 11.86 -14.96
CA ALA A 673 17.24 11.29 -15.92
C ALA A 673 17.36 12.16 -17.18
N LYS A 674 16.26 12.78 -17.63
CA LYS A 674 16.27 13.77 -18.71
C LYS A 674 17.11 15.00 -18.37
N ALA A 675 16.87 15.60 -17.19
CA ALA A 675 17.66 16.75 -16.74
C ALA A 675 19.15 16.41 -16.60
N MET A 676 19.47 15.19 -16.15
CA MET A 676 20.86 14.74 -16.05
C MET A 676 21.50 14.49 -17.42
N LEU A 677 20.74 14.00 -18.41
CA LEU A 677 21.18 13.86 -19.80
C LEU A 677 21.39 15.23 -20.48
N ASP A 678 20.54 16.21 -20.16
CA ASP A 678 20.67 17.59 -20.62
C ASP A 678 21.74 18.38 -19.84
N GLU A 679 22.44 17.74 -18.89
CA GLU A 679 23.48 18.34 -18.04
C GLU A 679 23.01 19.59 -17.27
N ASP A 680 21.72 19.63 -16.89
CA ASP A 680 21.09 20.72 -16.14
C ASP A 680 21.07 20.41 -14.63
N ILE A 681 22.12 20.86 -13.93
CA ILE A 681 22.26 20.65 -12.47
C ILE A 681 21.19 21.38 -11.65
N GLU A 682 20.68 22.52 -12.13
CA GLU A 682 19.68 23.30 -11.41
C GLU A 682 18.32 22.59 -11.44
N GLN A 683 17.91 22.15 -12.64
CA GLN A 683 16.69 21.36 -12.81
C GLN A 683 16.79 20.00 -12.10
N LEU A 684 17.95 19.34 -12.15
CA LEU A 684 18.21 18.11 -11.39
C LEU A 684 18.06 18.35 -9.88
N GLY A 685 18.59 19.47 -9.37
CA GLY A 685 18.44 19.90 -7.98
C GLY A 685 16.98 20.11 -7.58
N SER A 686 16.19 20.75 -8.44
CA SER A 686 14.73 20.89 -8.23
C SER A 686 14.05 19.53 -8.09
N TYR A 687 14.37 18.57 -8.97
CA TYR A 687 13.80 17.23 -8.89
C TYR A 687 14.24 16.45 -7.64
N ILE A 688 15.44 16.69 -7.11
CA ILE A 688 15.87 16.11 -5.83
C ILE A 688 15.01 16.65 -4.67
N ASN A 689 14.63 17.94 -4.70
CA ASN A 689 13.74 18.52 -3.69
C ASN A 689 12.31 17.96 -3.78
N ASP A 690 11.81 17.76 -5.00
CA ASP A 690 10.52 17.09 -5.24
C ASP A 690 10.57 15.65 -4.75
N TYR A 691 11.67 14.95 -5.03
CA TYR A 691 11.89 13.57 -4.58
C TYR A 691 11.88 13.50 -3.05
N TRP A 692 12.58 14.42 -2.39
CA TRP A 692 12.58 14.49 -0.92
C TRP A 692 11.17 14.73 -0.35
N SER A 693 10.39 15.58 -1.01
CA SER A 693 9.00 15.86 -0.62
C SER A 693 8.11 14.63 -0.74
N LEU A 694 8.22 13.88 -1.85
CA LEU A 694 7.50 12.61 -2.05
C LEU A 694 7.94 11.54 -1.03
N LYS A 695 9.24 11.43 -0.76
CA LYS A 695 9.79 10.48 0.20
C LYS A 695 9.25 10.67 1.62
N LYS A 696 8.95 11.93 2.01
CA LYS A 696 8.28 12.23 3.28
C LYS A 696 6.84 11.74 3.35
N ILE A 697 6.15 11.65 2.21
CA ILE A 697 4.80 11.08 2.13
C ILE A 697 4.87 9.55 2.28
N VAL A 698 5.80 8.89 1.59
CA VAL A 698 5.99 7.43 1.67
C VAL A 698 6.33 7.00 3.10
N ALA A 699 7.26 7.71 3.73
CA ALA A 699 7.89 7.29 4.96
C ALA A 699 7.75 8.35 6.07
N SER A 700 6.64 8.31 6.81
CA SER A 700 6.44 9.18 7.96
C SER A 700 7.56 9.00 9.00
N GLY A 701 8.26 10.07 9.34
CA GLY A 701 9.40 10.04 10.27
C GLY A 701 10.78 9.87 9.61
N CYS A 702 10.87 9.99 8.28
CA CYS A 702 12.15 9.97 7.57
C CYS A 702 13.00 11.25 7.74
N GLU A 703 12.42 12.34 8.27
CA GLU A 703 13.13 13.61 8.53
C GLU A 703 13.14 13.93 10.03
N PRO A 704 14.19 13.54 10.77
CA PRO A 704 14.36 13.95 12.16
C PRO A 704 14.61 15.46 12.28
N LEU A 705 14.26 16.07 13.42
CA LEU A 705 14.39 17.52 13.66
C LEU A 705 15.79 18.09 13.34
N ARG A 706 16.86 17.33 13.67
CA ARG A 706 18.24 17.73 13.34
C ARG A 706 18.46 17.86 11.83
N VAL A 707 17.86 16.96 11.04
CA VAL A 707 17.92 16.99 9.58
C VAL A 707 17.06 18.13 9.04
N THR A 708 15.87 18.36 9.58
CA THR A 708 15.03 19.51 9.23
C THR A 708 15.78 20.84 9.39
N ASN A 709 16.45 21.04 10.53
CA ASN A 709 17.21 22.26 10.79
C ASN A 709 18.41 22.40 9.83
N LEU A 710 19.13 21.31 9.57
CA LEU A 710 20.24 21.30 8.60
C LEU A 710 19.74 21.68 7.19
N MET A 711 18.69 21.04 6.71
CA MET A 711 18.09 21.32 5.40
C MET A 711 17.60 22.75 5.29
N ALA A 712 16.99 23.29 6.34
CA ALA A 712 16.55 24.68 6.38
C ALA A 712 17.73 25.66 6.26
N SER A 713 18.85 25.38 6.96
CA SER A 713 20.06 26.23 6.90
C SER A 713 20.77 26.21 5.55
N LEU A 714 20.65 25.12 4.79
CA LEU A 714 21.30 24.94 3.49
C LEU A 714 20.43 25.35 2.29
N ARG A 715 19.17 25.72 2.53
CA ARG A 715 18.16 25.85 1.46
C ARG A 715 18.50 26.90 0.40
N SER A 716 19.10 28.02 0.81
CA SER A 716 19.53 29.08 -0.09
C SER A 716 20.71 28.69 -0.98
N ASP A 717 21.54 27.76 -0.49
CA ASP A 717 22.90 27.51 -0.98
C ASP A 717 23.03 26.21 -1.78
N CYS A 718 21.94 25.45 -1.89
CA CYS A 718 21.87 24.20 -2.66
C CYS A 718 20.83 24.30 -3.77
N PHE A 719 21.09 23.66 -4.91
CA PHE A 719 20.09 23.40 -5.95
C PHE A 719 19.06 22.36 -5.46
N GLY A 720 19.54 21.30 -4.80
CA GLY A 720 18.70 20.23 -4.28
C GLY A 720 19.36 19.45 -3.15
N MET A 721 18.56 18.84 -2.29
CA MET A 721 19.04 18.07 -1.14
C MET A 721 18.09 16.95 -0.70
N SER A 722 18.65 15.88 -0.14
CA SER A 722 17.88 14.72 0.34
C SER A 722 18.70 13.88 1.33
N LEU A 723 18.03 12.99 2.08
CA LEU A 723 18.72 11.89 2.77
C LEU A 723 18.84 10.67 1.84
N ALA A 724 19.97 9.98 1.90
CA ALA A 724 20.18 8.73 1.19
C ALA A 724 19.32 7.57 1.77
N GLY A 725 18.99 6.57 0.95
CA GLY A 725 18.32 5.35 1.39
C GLY A 725 16.90 5.56 1.88
N ALA A 726 16.46 4.92 2.96
CA ALA A 726 15.08 5.06 3.45
C ALA A 726 14.80 6.36 4.24
N GLY A 727 15.86 7.09 4.65
CA GLY A 727 15.78 8.26 5.54
C GLY A 727 15.82 7.90 7.03
N GLY A 728 15.58 8.89 7.90
CA GLY A 728 15.59 8.73 9.37
C GLY A 728 16.97 8.88 10.03
N GLY A 729 17.99 9.28 9.27
CA GLY A 729 19.40 9.42 9.64
C GLY A 729 20.31 9.08 8.45
N GLY A 730 21.56 8.68 8.71
CA GLY A 730 22.49 8.19 7.69
C GLY A 730 23.16 9.34 6.97
N TYR A 731 23.44 9.17 5.67
CA TYR A 731 24.02 10.25 4.88
C TYR A 731 22.95 11.20 4.34
N PHE A 732 23.23 12.48 4.49
CA PHE A 732 22.62 13.57 3.78
C PHE A 732 23.48 13.89 2.56
N TYR A 733 22.84 14.20 1.43
CA TYR A 733 23.54 14.72 0.26
C TYR A 733 22.83 15.93 -0.32
N ALA A 734 23.59 16.80 -0.98
CA ALA A 734 23.07 17.96 -1.70
C ALA A 734 23.98 18.35 -2.87
N PHE A 735 23.41 19.02 -3.87
CA PHE A 735 24.20 19.76 -4.85
C PHE A 735 24.22 21.25 -4.46
N LYS A 736 25.39 21.75 -4.09
CA LYS A 736 25.63 23.16 -3.75
C LYS A 736 25.47 24.04 -4.98
N LYS A 737 25.17 25.33 -4.79
CA LYS A 737 25.22 26.35 -5.84
C LYS A 737 26.65 26.86 -6.12
N CYS A 738 27.49 26.84 -5.10
CA CYS A 738 28.91 27.23 -5.20
C CYS A 738 29.81 26.00 -5.05
N SER A 739 30.86 25.91 -5.87
CA SER A 739 31.86 24.83 -5.81
C SER A 739 32.75 24.89 -4.55
N GLY A 740 32.90 26.08 -3.96
CA GLY A 740 33.71 26.31 -2.76
C GLY A 740 33.14 25.78 -1.43
N SER A 741 33.70 26.26 -0.33
CA SER A 741 33.18 26.01 1.02
C SER A 741 31.77 26.56 1.19
N LEU A 742 30.99 25.95 2.07
CA LEU A 742 29.69 26.48 2.44
C LEU A 742 29.85 27.88 3.08
N PRO A 743 28.90 28.80 2.89
CA PRO A 743 28.94 30.12 3.53
C PRO A 743 29.00 30.05 5.06
N GLU A 744 29.59 31.05 5.70
CA GLU A 744 29.79 31.08 7.17
C GLU A 744 28.49 31.01 7.99
N HIS A 745 27.36 31.42 7.42
CA HIS A 745 26.07 31.35 8.09
C HIS A 745 25.50 29.92 8.21
N VAL A 746 26.08 28.96 7.47
CA VAL A 746 25.70 27.55 7.51
C VAL A 746 26.44 26.84 8.66
N ASP A 747 25.75 26.63 9.77
CA ASP A 747 26.29 25.86 10.89
C ASP A 747 26.06 24.34 10.69
N LEU A 748 27.12 23.64 10.28
CA LEU A 748 27.12 22.18 10.19
C LEU A 748 27.27 21.50 11.57
N GLY A 749 27.55 22.26 12.63
CA GLY A 749 27.86 21.74 13.96
C GLY A 749 29.02 20.74 13.93
N LYS A 750 28.84 19.59 14.59
CA LYS A 750 29.83 18.49 14.65
C LYS A 750 29.63 17.44 13.53
N LEU A 751 29.02 17.79 12.41
CA LEU A 751 28.81 16.85 11.31
C LEU A 751 30.11 16.66 10.50
N ASN A 752 30.41 15.42 10.16
CA ASN A 752 31.54 15.10 9.29
C ASN A 752 31.12 15.29 7.83
N CYS A 753 31.93 16.02 7.07
CA CYS A 753 31.81 16.17 5.63
C CYS A 753 32.80 15.22 4.95
N ASP A 754 32.28 14.28 4.18
CA ASP A 754 33.08 13.35 3.40
C ASP A 754 33.22 13.85 1.97
N VAL A 755 34.38 13.59 1.35
CA VAL A 755 34.57 13.89 -0.07
C VAL A 755 33.87 12.81 -0.87
N ALA A 756 32.94 13.21 -1.74
CA ALA A 756 32.23 12.30 -2.63
C ALA A 756 32.56 12.63 -4.10
N GLU A 757 32.88 11.60 -4.87
CA GLU A 757 33.19 11.73 -6.30
C GLU A 757 32.42 10.65 -7.07
N LEU A 758 31.92 10.98 -8.26
CA LEU A 758 31.28 10.01 -9.14
C LEU A 758 32.27 8.89 -9.50
N ASP A 759 31.79 7.65 -9.48
CA ASP A 759 32.53 6.47 -9.93
C ASP A 759 31.95 5.97 -11.24
N GLU A 760 32.71 6.06 -12.33
CA GLU A 760 32.22 5.66 -13.66
C GLU A 760 32.27 4.15 -13.89
N LYS A 761 33.07 3.40 -13.11
CA LYS A 761 33.39 2.00 -13.41
C LYS A 761 32.50 0.98 -12.71
N GLY A 762 31.92 1.31 -11.55
CA GLY A 762 31.10 0.38 -10.78
C GLY A 762 31.93 -0.68 -10.05
N LEU A 763 31.48 -1.93 -10.06
CA LEU A 763 32.25 -3.03 -9.48
C LEU A 763 33.56 -3.21 -10.25
N GLU A 764 34.68 -3.47 -9.57
CA GLU A 764 35.94 -3.90 -10.21
C GLU A 764 36.45 -5.17 -9.51
N ILE A 765 37.08 -6.08 -10.26
CA ILE A 765 37.54 -7.39 -9.76
C ILE A 765 39.01 -7.58 -10.14
N TRP A 766 39.79 -8.12 -9.21
CA TRP A 766 41.20 -8.44 -9.36
C TRP A 766 41.48 -9.87 -8.94
N ARG A 767 42.46 -10.49 -9.59
CA ARG A 767 43.02 -11.79 -9.22
C ARG A 767 44.52 -11.63 -9.07
N ASN A 768 45.03 -11.86 -7.86
CA ASN A 768 46.45 -11.73 -7.54
C ASN A 768 47.08 -10.40 -8.02
N GLY A 769 46.33 -9.30 -7.92
CA GLY A 769 46.74 -7.96 -8.35
C GLY A 769 46.47 -7.62 -9.82
N GLU A 770 46.09 -8.60 -10.65
CA GLU A 770 45.74 -8.36 -12.06
C GLU A 770 44.23 -8.11 -12.21
N SER A 771 43.85 -7.09 -12.98
CA SER A 771 42.44 -6.78 -13.24
C SER A 771 41.79 -7.90 -14.05
N VAL A 772 40.66 -8.39 -13.57
CA VAL A 772 39.82 -9.35 -14.30
C VAL A 772 38.88 -8.55 -15.21
N PRO A 773 38.96 -8.70 -16.54
CA PRO A 773 38.06 -8.00 -17.45
C PRO A 773 36.62 -8.41 -17.18
N GLN A 774 35.75 -7.44 -16.92
CA GLN A 774 34.33 -7.73 -16.75
C GLN A 774 33.66 -7.93 -18.11
N VAL A 775 32.58 -8.71 -18.11
CA VAL A 775 31.72 -8.85 -19.28
C VAL A 775 31.13 -7.48 -19.61
N ALA A 776 31.20 -7.07 -20.88
CA ALA A 776 30.64 -5.80 -21.34
C ALA A 776 29.19 -5.67 -20.88
N VAL A 777 28.85 -4.50 -20.32
CA VAL A 777 27.52 -4.23 -19.77
C VAL A 777 26.53 -4.23 -20.93
N ASN A 778 25.45 -5.01 -20.85
CA ASN A 778 24.28 -4.86 -21.71
C ASN A 778 23.44 -3.62 -21.28
N SER A 779 24.09 -2.53 -20.88
CA SER A 779 23.43 -1.26 -20.58
C SER A 779 23.08 -0.59 -21.90
N GLN A 780 21.86 -0.07 -21.97
CA GLN A 780 21.47 0.77 -23.09
C GLN A 780 21.97 2.18 -22.80
N VAL A 781 22.53 2.87 -23.79
CA VAL A 781 22.86 4.29 -23.62
C VAL A 781 21.55 5.09 -23.68
N MET A 782 21.33 5.95 -22.70
CA MET A 782 20.19 6.85 -22.66
C MET A 782 20.32 7.89 -23.77
N THR A 783 19.26 8.03 -24.57
CA THR A 783 19.12 9.09 -25.58
C THR A 783 17.83 9.87 -25.33
N LYS A 784 17.70 11.04 -25.98
CA LYS A 784 16.47 11.84 -25.88
C LYS A 784 15.24 11.04 -26.33
N ASP A 785 15.33 10.33 -27.45
CA ASP A 785 14.26 9.47 -27.96
C ASP A 785 13.88 8.34 -27.00
N VAL A 786 14.86 7.71 -26.34
CA VAL A 786 14.60 6.68 -25.33
C VAL A 786 13.90 7.29 -24.11
N CYS A 787 14.36 8.46 -23.67
CA CYS A 787 13.77 9.17 -22.54
C CYS A 787 12.31 9.57 -22.82
N ASP A 788 12.03 10.14 -24.00
CA ASP A 788 10.68 10.56 -24.38
C ASP A 788 9.72 9.35 -24.45
N LYS A 789 10.17 8.21 -25.01
CA LYS A 789 9.39 6.95 -24.99
C LYS A 789 9.14 6.43 -23.57
N LEU A 790 10.13 6.54 -22.69
CA LEU A 790 9.97 6.15 -21.29
C LEU A 790 8.96 7.08 -20.57
N GLN A 791 9.03 8.39 -20.80
CA GLN A 791 8.05 9.36 -20.27
C GLN A 791 6.63 9.00 -20.72
N GLU A 792 6.42 8.72 -22.02
CA GLU A 792 5.11 8.28 -22.53
C GLU A 792 4.63 6.98 -21.88
N SER A 793 5.52 5.99 -21.73
CA SER A 793 5.18 4.68 -21.15
C SER A 793 4.80 4.76 -19.66
N VAL A 794 5.41 5.69 -18.92
CA VAL A 794 5.15 5.93 -17.50
C VAL A 794 3.91 6.82 -17.31
N MET A 795 3.61 7.71 -18.26
CA MET A 795 2.43 8.57 -18.23
C MET A 795 1.11 7.85 -18.52
N VAL A 796 1.11 6.59 -18.97
CA VAL A 796 -0.14 5.83 -19.15
C VAL A 796 -0.81 5.65 -17.78
N PRO A 797 -1.96 6.31 -17.51
CA PRO A 797 -2.61 6.23 -16.22
C PRO A 797 -3.07 4.79 -15.95
N LEU A 798 -3.00 4.36 -14.69
CA LEU A 798 -3.64 3.14 -14.21
C LEU A 798 -5.17 3.26 -14.26
#